data_AF-A0AA43HHI8-F1
#
_entry.id   AF-A0AA43HHI8-F1
#
_cell.length_a   1.000
_cell.length_b   1.000
_cell.length_c   1.000
_cell.angle_alpha   90.00
_cell.angle_beta   90.00
_cell.angle_gamma   90.00
#
_symmetry.space_group_name_H-M   'P 1'
#
loop_
_entity.id
_entity.type
_entity.pdbx_description
1 polymer ?
#
loop_
_entity_poly.entity_id
_entity_poly.type
_entity_poly.pdbx_seq_one_letter_code
_entity_poly.pdbx_strand_id
1 'polypeptide(L)'
;MKNRYLKTNFTAALLLILSSFFVLNSCVEEDEPVLILSTENIEIDDKSQKETIEVKANGEWSAQSDAEWCRIIRGTGRLHGYFDIMMDDNLTVENRTAVVTVSGNGVSAALSVRQKAADVSIKLSTDSLQFDKAAEKYYLTILANHEWTAKSSAEWCVLSAEKGSKSGGVEISVKENTSGKKRSAHLTLSSEANGQSILKTVQITQMAGSFEILTEEVTISKAGETVFVPIVSASPFTAQSSHDWCKVSVEEGQVKIETGLNDTGTERTAVVTVSLSGTGNEVISKTFKVKQTMSSFEIMVQEVTVSQMGETVYVPVTCSYTFTATSSNSWCKVSVEKGQVKVVVGKNDTGSVRTAIVTVTAVSEEGESTSKTFAVIQKLTSFEILTKEVAVNNLGETVFVPVLSSSPFTARSSSDWCQVSVEKSDVKVVAAMNNTDADRVAIVTVTLTQAIENEVASKTFKVIQLVGTFEISVSEILLSHKGETILVPVNSSSPFVARSSSDWCQVSVEGKEVKVVADMNTSGAERTAIVTVTLGKEGESSISKSFKVVQAYEEILFQFPQKSYQFKYEGETRQIILSATGDWEIATENLPRWLSVTPSSGKGSQPVTFTAEKNLFIKERRLDILFQNTLTKQNFILTITQDKNPSSAIDDYKYLGMGYDATGEYATDQFVKDAVLDWDKLNNEGYIAPIILASSTYEHKIEGSTLQQYQRDFSHAAGISGNYAGFSASVTGSYSSKTYSSSENKFSSFRHITQKQTVKLGEHLGIDELRNCMSETAKKEINGELNPDQVVLKYGTHVVAGFILGGSLDYTMTADASTMSNEVDWSIAVKAGYESASAGVNASYEYKQYESMKKESTNFEEKLVARGGDSQLASSLGTQSTRSQWLGSLSDPQKWVMVDYAGQKLLSIADFAEEEGRRNELRGAIDKYMEKKQIGQSSSYKEFALHISSVMFMDTDGDTNENDKATINAEIYTTINTFARSRIWETEGLEIEPEGKGTTIINEETSTKKLSIHGVNRVTLQIEGKERDTVTGNNPDLFTRTIVLTLDRGGDKWTDEGTGDSYGNGDSIWVNTYDPKETDLDKAKVLARFELKLHWQ
;
A
#
# COMPACT_ATOMS: atom_id res chain seq x y z
N MET A 1 -108.97 37.45 77.10
CA MET A 1 -107.83 37.81 77.99
C MET A 1 -106.79 36.69 77.91
N LYS A 2 -105.52 36.95 77.50
CA LYS A 2 -104.42 35.94 77.43
C LYS A 2 -104.75 34.79 76.43
N ASN A 3 -103.91 33.81 76.03
CA ASN A 3 -102.45 33.58 75.97
C ASN A 3 -102.21 32.46 74.90
N ARG A 4 -101.05 32.27 74.22
CA ARG A 4 -99.81 33.08 74.12
C ARG A 4 -99.13 32.95 72.73
N TYR A 5 -97.96 32.30 72.61
CA TYR A 5 -97.05 32.26 71.44
C TYR A 5 -96.74 30.81 70.95
N LEU A 6 -96.34 30.71 69.66
CA LEU A 6 -95.31 29.83 69.05
C LEU A 6 -95.62 28.43 68.44
N LYS A 7 -95.65 28.41 67.08
CA LYS A 7 -95.21 27.35 66.11
C LYS A 7 -95.95 25.98 66.13
N THR A 8 -96.08 25.24 65.01
CA THR A 8 -95.09 24.98 63.92
C THR A 8 -95.70 24.94 62.50
N ASN A 9 -94.81 25.05 61.51
CA ASN A 9 -94.89 25.28 60.06
C ASN A 9 -96.09 24.66 59.27
N PHE A 10 -96.64 25.24 58.19
CA PHE A 10 -96.11 25.94 56.97
C PHE A 10 -95.57 25.02 55.85
N THR A 11 -96.45 24.64 54.90
CA THR A 11 -96.19 24.46 53.44
C THR A 11 -97.54 24.33 52.69
N ALA A 12 -97.53 24.45 51.36
CA ALA A 12 -98.64 24.10 50.45
C ALA A 12 -99.95 24.92 50.55
N ALA A 13 -99.88 26.22 50.25
CA ALA A 13 -101.03 27.05 49.87
C ALA A 13 -100.62 28.09 48.80
N LEU A 14 -99.99 27.63 47.71
CA LEU A 14 -99.46 28.47 46.63
C LEU A 14 -99.83 27.93 45.24
N LEU A 15 -101.13 27.90 44.95
CA LEU A 15 -101.69 27.74 43.61
C LEU A 15 -102.92 28.66 43.47
N LEU A 16 -103.23 29.08 42.23
CA LEU A 16 -104.41 29.87 41.84
C LEU A 16 -104.49 31.36 42.25
N ILE A 17 -103.38 32.00 42.66
CA ILE A 17 -103.26 33.48 42.67
C ILE A 17 -101.91 33.91 42.04
N LEU A 18 -101.71 33.62 40.76
CA LEU A 18 -100.50 34.02 40.02
C LEU A 18 -100.68 34.08 38.49
N SER A 19 -101.89 34.42 38.03
CA SER A 19 -102.31 34.30 36.62
C SER A 19 -102.99 35.55 36.04
N SER A 20 -102.83 36.72 36.66
CA SER A 20 -103.58 37.94 36.27
C SER A 20 -102.88 39.27 36.58
N PHE A 21 -101.56 39.29 36.82
CA PHE A 21 -100.86 40.52 37.23
C PHE A 21 -99.45 40.70 36.65
N PHE A 22 -99.20 40.21 35.43
CA PHE A 22 -98.04 40.58 34.61
C PHE A 22 -98.47 40.75 33.14
N VAL A 23 -98.96 41.95 32.84
CA VAL A 23 -99.01 42.54 31.49
C VAL A 23 -98.44 43.95 31.65
N LEU A 24 -97.71 44.44 30.65
CA LEU A 24 -96.91 45.68 30.70
C LEU A 24 -95.56 45.58 31.45
N ASN A 25 -94.69 44.66 31.04
CA ASN A 25 -93.48 45.12 30.34
C ASN A 25 -92.83 44.03 29.47
N SER A 26 -91.94 44.45 28.56
CA SER A 26 -91.19 43.64 27.58
C SER A 26 -92.00 42.93 26.49
N CYS A 27 -92.57 43.71 25.58
CA CYS A 27 -92.52 43.31 24.17
C CYS A 27 -91.06 43.54 23.73
N VAL A 28 -90.30 42.46 23.61
CA VAL A 28 -88.97 42.49 22.99
C VAL A 28 -89.19 42.18 21.51
N GLU A 29 -88.76 43.07 20.62
CA GLU A 29 -88.48 42.65 19.24
C GLU A 29 -87.32 41.66 19.32
N GLU A 30 -87.55 40.41 18.91
CA GLU A 30 -86.44 39.48 18.69
C GLU A 30 -85.65 40.00 17.49
N ASP A 31 -84.60 40.79 17.76
CA ASP A 31 -83.63 41.23 16.76
C ASP A 31 -83.20 40.03 15.93
N GLU A 32 -83.38 40.10 14.60
CA GLU A 32 -83.00 39.02 13.69
C GLU A 32 -81.54 38.59 13.97
N PRO A 33 -81.22 37.28 14.01
CA PRO A 33 -79.92 36.81 14.45
C PRO A 33 -78.80 37.28 13.51
N VAL A 34 -77.99 38.24 13.99
CA VAL A 34 -76.85 38.81 13.25
C VAL A 34 -75.61 38.01 13.57
N LEU A 35 -74.89 37.56 12.54
CA LEU A 35 -73.54 37.02 12.62
C LEU A 35 -72.79 37.34 11.32
N ILE A 36 -71.85 38.28 11.37
CA ILE A 36 -71.09 38.78 10.22
C ILE A 36 -69.59 38.78 10.56
N LEU A 37 -68.76 38.30 9.65
CA LEU A 37 -67.29 38.25 9.79
C LEU A 37 -66.62 39.46 9.12
N SER A 38 -65.41 39.85 9.55
CA SER A 38 -64.63 40.89 8.86
C SER A 38 -64.15 40.50 7.45
N THR A 39 -64.07 39.20 7.16
CA THR A 39 -63.84 38.67 5.82
C THR A 39 -64.48 37.29 5.69
N GLU A 40 -64.87 36.94 4.46
CA GLU A 40 -65.37 35.62 4.07
C GLU A 40 -64.27 34.76 3.41
N ASN A 41 -63.14 35.38 3.03
CA ASN A 41 -62.03 34.72 2.34
C ASN A 41 -60.67 35.21 2.84
N ILE A 42 -59.70 34.31 2.94
CA ILE A 42 -58.28 34.58 3.18
C ILE A 42 -57.48 33.78 2.15
N GLU A 43 -56.55 34.43 1.45
CA GLU A 43 -55.53 33.75 0.66
C GLU A 43 -54.13 34.15 1.16
N ILE A 44 -53.31 33.14 1.47
CA ILE A 44 -51.94 33.29 1.96
C ILE A 44 -50.96 32.46 1.12
N ASP A 45 -49.68 32.88 1.13
CA ASP A 45 -48.58 32.13 0.53
C ASP A 45 -48.25 30.87 1.35
N ASP A 46 -47.24 30.10 0.95
CA ASP A 46 -46.92 28.78 1.50
C ASP A 46 -46.47 28.79 2.98
N LYS A 47 -46.31 29.97 3.60
CA LYS A 47 -45.79 30.14 4.97
C LYS A 47 -46.86 30.21 6.04
N SER A 48 -46.46 29.93 7.28
CA SER A 48 -47.33 30.06 8.45
C SER A 48 -47.71 31.53 8.68
N GLN A 49 -49.00 31.79 8.90
CA GLN A 49 -49.53 33.14 9.13
C GLN A 49 -50.55 33.12 10.27
N LYS A 50 -50.66 34.23 11.00
CA LYS A 50 -51.68 34.42 12.04
C LYS A 50 -52.58 35.59 11.65
N GLU A 51 -53.87 35.34 11.55
CA GLU A 51 -54.90 36.35 11.30
C GLU A 51 -55.84 36.51 12.49
N THR A 52 -56.48 37.68 12.59
CA THR A 52 -57.48 37.98 13.63
C THR A 52 -58.77 38.39 12.95
N ILE A 53 -59.84 37.64 13.21
CA ILE A 53 -61.16 37.80 12.59
C ILE A 53 -62.08 38.50 13.57
N GLU A 54 -62.73 39.57 13.12
CA GLU A 54 -63.80 40.23 13.86
C GLU A 54 -65.13 39.52 13.59
N VAL A 55 -65.90 39.29 14.65
CA VAL A 55 -67.27 38.76 14.58
C VAL A 55 -68.22 39.81 15.12
N LYS A 56 -69.05 40.37 14.23
CA LYS A 56 -70.17 41.23 14.60
C LYS A 56 -71.40 40.35 14.78
N ALA A 57 -71.85 40.18 16.01
CA ALA A 57 -73.04 39.39 16.33
C ALA A 57 -73.91 40.05 17.42
N ASN A 58 -75.19 39.65 17.50
CA ASN A 58 -76.11 40.00 18.59
C ASN A 58 -76.30 38.87 19.64
N GLY A 59 -75.57 37.76 19.50
CA GLY A 59 -75.67 36.58 20.36
C GLY A 59 -74.34 36.00 20.82
N GLU A 60 -74.38 34.78 21.38
CA GLU A 60 -73.18 33.97 21.61
C GLU A 60 -72.80 33.22 20.33
N TRP A 61 -71.50 33.04 20.10
CA TRP A 61 -70.98 32.39 18.91
C TRP A 61 -69.76 31.51 19.20
N SER A 62 -69.56 30.50 18.36
CA SER A 62 -68.41 29.59 18.37
C SER A 62 -67.85 29.40 16.96
N ALA A 63 -66.52 29.32 16.84
CA ALA A 63 -65.79 29.16 15.59
C ALA A 63 -64.97 27.86 15.58
N GLN A 64 -65.05 27.09 14.49
CA GLN A 64 -64.37 25.81 14.30
C GLN A 64 -63.87 25.69 12.85
N SER A 65 -62.67 25.15 12.63
CA SER A 65 -62.19 24.75 11.30
C SER A 65 -62.42 23.26 11.06
N ASP A 66 -62.60 22.90 9.80
CA ASP A 66 -62.56 21.53 9.27
C ASP A 66 -61.14 20.94 9.14
N ALA A 67 -60.07 21.74 9.26
CA ALA A 67 -58.70 21.30 8.98
C ALA A 67 -57.69 21.64 10.10
N GLU A 68 -56.90 20.66 10.52
CA GLU A 68 -56.01 20.74 11.68
C GLU A 68 -54.80 21.68 11.53
N TRP A 69 -54.47 22.09 10.30
CA TRP A 69 -53.44 23.09 9.99
C TRP A 69 -53.97 24.53 10.11
N CYS A 70 -55.28 24.72 10.27
CA CYS A 70 -55.97 26.01 10.36
C CYS A 70 -56.62 26.15 11.76
N ARG A 71 -55.80 26.41 12.78
CA ARG A 71 -56.20 26.29 14.19
C ARG A 71 -56.90 27.55 14.71
N ILE A 72 -58.07 27.37 15.31
CA ILE A 72 -58.85 28.44 15.93
C ILE A 72 -58.40 28.66 17.37
N ILE A 73 -58.11 29.90 17.73
CA ILE A 73 -57.73 30.34 19.07
C ILE A 73 -58.74 31.39 19.53
N ARG A 74 -59.24 31.25 20.77
CA ARG A 74 -60.39 32.03 21.30
C ARG A 74 -61.66 31.87 20.45
N GLY A 75 -61.91 30.66 19.94
CA GLY A 75 -63.06 30.32 19.07
C GLY A 75 -64.44 30.36 19.73
N THR A 76 -64.66 31.21 20.73
CA THR A 76 -65.96 31.41 21.41
C THR A 76 -66.07 32.86 21.88
N GLY A 77 -67.21 33.50 21.63
CA GLY A 77 -67.45 34.89 22.04
C GLY A 77 -68.92 35.22 22.26
N ARG A 78 -69.18 36.47 22.63
CA ARG A 78 -70.53 37.02 22.88
C ARG A 78 -70.59 38.42 22.27
N LEU A 79 -71.69 38.75 21.60
CA LEU A 79 -71.88 40.01 20.87
C LEU A 79 -70.72 40.26 19.88
N HIS A 80 -70.30 41.52 19.73
CA HIS A 80 -69.08 41.91 19.03
C HIS A 80 -67.84 41.33 19.71
N GLY A 81 -67.01 40.60 18.97
CA GLY A 81 -65.76 40.04 19.49
C GLY A 81 -64.78 39.64 18.39
N TYR A 82 -63.72 38.92 18.77
CA TYR A 82 -62.67 38.50 17.86
C TYR A 82 -62.19 37.08 18.19
N PHE A 83 -61.82 36.32 17.16
CA PHE A 83 -61.03 35.09 17.31
C PHE A 83 -59.77 35.17 16.44
N ASP A 84 -58.78 34.36 16.82
CA ASP A 84 -57.51 34.25 16.11
C ASP A 84 -57.48 32.95 15.28
N ILE A 85 -56.91 33.00 14.08
CA ILE A 85 -56.58 31.82 13.27
C ILE A 85 -55.06 31.73 13.18
N MET A 86 -54.49 30.56 13.49
CA MET A 86 -53.12 30.20 13.15
C MET A 86 -53.12 29.19 12.01
N MET A 87 -52.48 29.55 10.89
CA MET A 87 -52.25 28.66 9.75
C MET A 87 -50.79 28.22 9.77
N ASP A 88 -50.53 26.91 9.77
CA ASP A 88 -49.17 26.37 9.62
C ASP A 88 -48.64 26.55 8.18
N ASP A 89 -47.33 26.42 7.92
CA ASP A 89 -46.80 26.39 6.54
C ASP A 89 -47.39 25.23 5.71
N ASN A 90 -47.65 25.46 4.42
CA ASN A 90 -47.95 24.42 3.45
C ASN A 90 -46.69 24.04 2.68
N LEU A 91 -46.07 22.93 3.07
CA LEU A 91 -44.80 22.49 2.49
C LEU A 91 -44.97 21.51 1.31
N THR A 92 -46.22 21.28 0.90
CA THR A 92 -46.59 20.45 -0.26
C THR A 92 -46.68 21.29 -1.53
N VAL A 93 -46.52 20.65 -2.69
CA VAL A 93 -46.73 21.30 -3.99
C VAL A 93 -48.21 21.44 -4.38
N GLU A 94 -49.16 21.13 -3.50
CA GLU A 94 -50.59 21.30 -3.76
C GLU A 94 -51.14 22.52 -3.02
N ASN A 95 -52.08 23.25 -3.62
CA ASN A 95 -52.82 24.29 -2.91
C ASN A 95 -53.80 23.63 -1.93
N ARG A 96 -53.83 24.06 -0.67
CA ARG A 96 -54.76 23.51 0.33
C ARG A 96 -55.80 24.54 0.78
N THR A 97 -56.97 24.06 1.18
CA THR A 97 -58.10 24.87 1.63
C THR A 97 -58.70 24.35 2.92
N ALA A 98 -59.21 25.26 3.75
CA ALA A 98 -59.95 24.97 4.97
C ALA A 98 -61.17 25.91 5.06
N VAL A 99 -62.25 25.44 5.66
CA VAL A 99 -63.44 26.23 5.96
C VAL A 99 -63.54 26.43 7.48
N VAL A 100 -63.51 27.69 7.90
CA VAL A 100 -63.80 28.08 9.28
C VAL A 100 -65.29 28.42 9.38
N THR A 101 -66.05 27.56 10.06
CA THR A 101 -67.48 27.78 10.32
C THR A 101 -67.65 28.50 11.65
N VAL A 102 -68.40 29.60 11.65
CA VAL A 102 -68.73 30.40 12.84
C VAL A 102 -70.23 30.40 13.03
N SER A 103 -70.73 29.82 14.13
CA SER A 103 -72.16 29.59 14.38
C SER A 103 -72.62 30.24 15.68
N GLY A 104 -73.82 30.80 15.70
CA GLY A 104 -74.43 31.46 16.86
C GLY A 104 -75.91 31.79 16.61
N ASN A 105 -76.76 31.76 17.65
CA ASN A 105 -78.21 32.05 17.57
C ASN A 105 -78.98 31.41 16.37
N GLY A 106 -78.58 30.23 15.92
CA GLY A 106 -79.23 29.51 14.81
C GLY A 106 -78.80 29.94 13.40
N VAL A 107 -77.86 30.89 13.26
CA VAL A 107 -77.22 31.26 12.00
C VAL A 107 -75.74 30.84 11.99
N SER A 108 -75.16 30.75 10.79
CA SER A 108 -73.76 30.39 10.57
C SER A 108 -73.15 31.16 9.42
N ALA A 109 -71.95 31.72 9.61
CA ALA A 109 -71.10 32.24 8.55
C ALA A 109 -69.93 31.28 8.30
N ALA A 110 -69.42 31.26 7.07
CA ALA A 110 -68.25 30.47 6.68
C ALA A 110 -67.15 31.40 6.16
N LEU A 111 -65.91 31.09 6.55
CA LEU A 111 -64.69 31.76 6.10
C LEU A 111 -63.80 30.75 5.38
N SER A 112 -63.60 30.95 4.08
CA SER A 112 -62.72 30.13 3.26
C SER A 112 -61.26 30.57 3.42
N VAL A 113 -60.39 29.66 3.80
CA VAL A 113 -58.94 29.88 3.94
C VAL A 113 -58.23 29.07 2.87
N ARG A 114 -57.52 29.74 1.96
CA ARG A 114 -56.74 29.14 0.88
C ARG A 114 -55.25 29.42 1.10
N GLN A 115 -54.44 28.36 1.13
CA GLN A 115 -52.99 28.46 1.22
C GLN A 115 -52.35 27.90 -0.04
N LYS A 116 -51.43 28.67 -0.63
CA LYS A 116 -50.74 28.27 -1.86
C LYS A 116 -49.81 27.08 -1.64
N ALA A 117 -49.55 26.36 -2.73
CA ALA A 117 -48.48 25.39 -2.81
C ALA A 117 -47.11 26.01 -2.52
N ALA A 118 -46.19 25.22 -1.95
CA ALA A 118 -44.77 25.50 -1.99
C ALA A 118 -44.16 25.15 -3.36
N ASP A 119 -43.05 25.79 -3.68
CA ASP A 119 -42.18 25.43 -4.81
C ASP A 119 -41.76 23.94 -4.74
N VAL A 120 -41.55 23.33 -5.92
CA VAL A 120 -40.93 22.00 -5.98
C VAL A 120 -39.48 22.10 -5.52
N SER A 121 -39.02 21.11 -4.77
CA SER A 121 -37.67 21.12 -4.19
C SER A 121 -37.04 19.73 -4.27
N ILE A 122 -35.74 19.70 -4.56
CA ILE A 122 -34.90 18.51 -4.45
C ILE A 122 -33.50 18.88 -3.95
N LYS A 123 -33.10 18.27 -2.83
CA LYS A 123 -31.76 18.36 -2.22
C LYS A 123 -31.17 16.94 -2.16
N LEU A 124 -29.84 16.84 -2.21
CA LEU A 124 -29.12 15.56 -2.15
C LEU A 124 -28.15 15.56 -0.97
N SER A 125 -27.80 14.38 -0.45
CA SER A 125 -26.76 14.24 0.57
C SER A 125 -25.35 14.57 0.06
N THR A 126 -25.11 14.45 -1.25
CA THR A 126 -23.88 14.88 -1.94
C THR A 126 -24.17 15.18 -3.42
N ASP A 127 -23.31 15.97 -4.06
CA ASP A 127 -23.27 16.21 -5.52
C ASP A 127 -22.18 15.39 -6.23
N SER A 128 -21.35 14.65 -5.48
CA SER A 128 -20.19 13.95 -6.00
C SER A 128 -19.84 12.71 -5.17
N LEU A 129 -19.34 11.67 -5.86
CA LEU A 129 -18.91 10.39 -5.30
C LEU A 129 -17.64 9.91 -6.00
N GLN A 130 -16.70 9.41 -5.22
CA GLN A 130 -15.52 8.71 -5.71
C GLN A 130 -15.48 7.30 -5.10
N PHE A 131 -15.26 6.32 -5.96
CA PHE A 131 -15.12 4.91 -5.63
C PHE A 131 -13.75 4.38 -6.06
N ASP A 132 -13.21 3.40 -5.35
CA ASP A 132 -12.02 2.69 -5.79
C ASP A 132 -12.33 1.69 -6.91
N LYS A 133 -11.31 0.97 -7.41
CA LYS A 133 -11.49 0.02 -8.52
C LYS A 133 -12.45 -1.13 -8.21
N ALA A 134 -12.68 -1.43 -6.93
CA ALA A 134 -13.54 -2.53 -6.47
C ALA A 134 -15.02 -2.32 -6.82
N ALA A 135 -15.84 -3.37 -6.66
CA ALA A 135 -17.29 -3.23 -6.62
C ALA A 135 -17.72 -2.70 -5.24
N GLU A 136 -18.56 -1.67 -5.20
CA GLU A 136 -18.88 -0.93 -3.98
C GLU A 136 -20.33 -0.41 -4.01
N LYS A 137 -20.88 -0.07 -2.84
CA LYS A 137 -22.26 0.40 -2.64
C LYS A 137 -22.27 1.70 -1.83
N TYR A 138 -23.09 2.67 -2.24
CA TYR A 138 -23.30 3.93 -1.52
C TYR A 138 -24.79 4.26 -1.44
N TYR A 139 -25.26 4.78 -0.29
CA TYR A 139 -26.67 5.16 -0.10
C TYR A 139 -26.87 6.67 -0.24
N LEU A 140 -27.43 7.11 -1.36
CA LEU A 140 -27.71 8.52 -1.66
C LEU A 140 -29.07 8.93 -1.08
N THR A 141 -29.09 9.82 -0.08
CA THR A 141 -30.33 10.43 0.41
C THR A 141 -30.80 11.54 -0.52
N ILE A 142 -32.10 11.55 -0.83
CA ILE A 142 -32.81 12.50 -1.68
C ILE A 142 -33.91 13.14 -0.84
N LEU A 143 -33.84 14.46 -0.63
CA LEU A 143 -34.87 15.23 0.07
C LEU A 143 -35.75 15.90 -0.99
N ALA A 144 -37.03 15.55 -1.07
CA ALA A 144 -37.99 16.10 -2.02
C ALA A 144 -39.41 16.21 -1.42
N ASN A 145 -40.16 17.23 -1.86
CA ASN A 145 -41.57 17.46 -1.52
C ASN A 145 -42.56 17.09 -2.65
N HIS A 146 -42.08 16.39 -3.68
CA HIS A 146 -42.85 15.83 -4.79
C HIS A 146 -42.16 14.57 -5.33
N GLU A 147 -42.81 13.88 -6.27
CA GLU A 147 -42.21 12.77 -7.01
C GLU A 147 -40.94 13.19 -7.76
N TRP A 148 -39.98 12.28 -7.84
CA TRP A 148 -38.72 12.44 -8.56
C TRP A 148 -38.38 11.19 -9.38
N THR A 149 -37.55 11.38 -10.40
CA THR A 149 -36.93 10.30 -11.19
C THR A 149 -35.42 10.42 -11.15
N ALA A 150 -34.71 9.30 -11.25
CA ALA A 150 -33.25 9.22 -11.16
C ALA A 150 -32.72 8.26 -12.24
N LYS A 151 -31.67 8.66 -12.97
CA LYS A 151 -31.09 7.88 -14.06
C LYS A 151 -29.56 7.98 -14.09
N SER A 152 -28.91 6.82 -14.14
CA SER A 152 -27.47 6.68 -14.39
C SER A 152 -27.14 6.88 -15.88
N SER A 153 -26.02 7.53 -16.17
CA SER A 153 -25.48 7.65 -17.54
C SER A 153 -24.65 6.44 -17.99
N ALA A 154 -24.46 5.39 -17.15
CA ALA A 154 -23.60 4.25 -17.47
C ALA A 154 -24.01 2.95 -16.77
N GLU A 155 -24.02 1.84 -17.54
CA GLU A 155 -24.49 0.51 -17.11
C GLU A 155 -23.64 -0.19 -16.03
N TRP A 156 -22.47 0.37 -15.70
CA TRP A 156 -21.65 -0.10 -14.57
C TRP A 156 -22.02 0.55 -13.23
N CYS A 157 -22.85 1.59 -13.25
CA CYS A 157 -23.42 2.27 -12.09
C CYS A 157 -24.93 2.02 -12.06
N VAL A 158 -25.37 1.12 -11.17
CA VAL A 158 -26.75 0.63 -11.06
C VAL A 158 -27.44 1.30 -9.86
N LEU A 159 -28.73 1.58 -9.98
CA LEU A 159 -29.57 2.18 -8.93
C LEU A 159 -30.54 1.16 -8.36
N SER A 160 -30.81 1.18 -7.05
CA SER A 160 -31.88 0.36 -6.45
C SER A 160 -33.30 0.83 -6.82
N ALA A 161 -33.45 2.11 -7.18
CA ALA A 161 -34.71 2.69 -7.64
C ALA A 161 -34.44 3.85 -8.61
N GLU A 162 -35.22 3.92 -9.69
CA GLU A 162 -35.17 5.02 -10.68
C GLU A 162 -36.26 6.08 -10.44
N LYS A 163 -37.10 5.90 -9.42
CA LYS A 163 -38.22 6.81 -9.07
C LYS A 163 -38.52 6.75 -7.57
N GLY A 164 -39.10 7.82 -7.03
CA GLY A 164 -39.71 7.87 -5.71
C GLY A 164 -40.74 8.99 -5.60
N SER A 165 -41.72 8.87 -4.70
CA SER A 165 -42.87 9.79 -4.60
C SER A 165 -42.74 10.91 -3.57
N LYS A 166 -41.80 10.77 -2.61
CA LYS A 166 -41.43 11.74 -1.58
C LYS A 166 -39.90 11.65 -1.32
N SER A 167 -39.40 12.32 -0.29
CA SER A 167 -38.05 12.12 0.25
C SER A 167 -37.75 10.63 0.53
N GLY A 168 -36.49 10.22 0.38
CA GLY A 168 -36.05 8.83 0.61
C GLY A 168 -34.59 8.61 0.20
N GLY A 169 -34.21 7.37 -0.13
CA GLY A 169 -32.85 7.03 -0.52
C GLY A 169 -32.74 6.05 -1.69
N VAL A 170 -31.63 6.14 -2.42
CA VAL A 170 -31.26 5.25 -3.53
C VAL A 170 -29.90 4.64 -3.23
N GLU A 171 -29.81 3.31 -3.24
CA GLU A 171 -28.52 2.64 -3.24
C GLU A 171 -27.93 2.67 -4.65
N ILE A 172 -26.70 3.19 -4.75
CA ILE A 172 -25.87 3.22 -5.94
C ILE A 172 -24.88 2.05 -5.81
N SER A 173 -24.99 1.06 -6.69
CA SER A 173 -24.05 -0.06 -6.80
C SER A 173 -23.12 0.16 -7.99
N VAL A 174 -21.81 0.29 -7.77
CA VAL A 174 -20.80 0.29 -8.84
C VAL A 174 -20.20 -1.10 -9.00
N LYS A 175 -20.11 -1.57 -10.26
CA LYS A 175 -19.37 -2.79 -10.62
C LYS A 175 -17.86 -2.54 -10.50
N GLU A 176 -17.04 -3.58 -10.46
CA GLU A 176 -15.57 -3.44 -10.50
C GLU A 176 -15.10 -2.74 -11.79
N ASN A 177 -14.04 -1.92 -11.71
CA ASN A 177 -13.34 -1.35 -12.85
C ASN A 177 -12.02 -2.09 -13.12
N THR A 178 -12.11 -3.17 -13.89
CA THR A 178 -10.94 -3.93 -14.38
C THR A 178 -10.14 -3.22 -15.47
N SER A 179 -10.61 -2.07 -15.99
CA SER A 179 -9.95 -1.34 -17.08
C SER A 179 -8.84 -0.41 -16.59
N GLY A 180 -7.74 -0.33 -17.34
CA GLY A 180 -6.57 0.52 -17.02
C GLY A 180 -6.78 2.03 -17.15
N LYS A 181 -8.03 2.52 -17.09
CA LYS A 181 -8.41 3.93 -17.09
C LYS A 181 -9.45 4.18 -15.99
N LYS A 182 -9.39 5.35 -15.35
CA LYS A 182 -10.49 5.82 -14.50
C LYS A 182 -11.75 6.03 -15.35
N ARG A 183 -12.93 5.75 -14.80
CA ARG A 183 -14.21 5.95 -15.48
C ARG A 183 -15.13 6.84 -14.66
N SER A 184 -16.03 7.56 -15.33
CA SER A 184 -16.98 8.46 -14.68
C SER A 184 -18.38 8.29 -15.27
N ALA A 185 -19.38 8.54 -14.43
CA ALA A 185 -20.79 8.54 -14.76
C ALA A 185 -21.47 9.77 -14.16
N HIS A 186 -22.65 10.08 -14.66
CA HIS A 186 -23.52 11.12 -14.12
C HIS A 186 -24.85 10.49 -13.74
N LEU A 187 -25.24 10.63 -12.49
CA LEU A 187 -26.56 10.29 -12.01
C LEU A 187 -27.41 11.55 -12.05
N THR A 188 -28.32 11.65 -13.01
CA THR A 188 -29.24 12.78 -13.16
C THR A 188 -30.52 12.48 -12.41
N LEU A 189 -30.95 13.41 -11.55
CA LEU A 189 -32.26 13.38 -10.90
C LEU A 189 -33.11 14.56 -11.37
N SER A 190 -34.41 14.33 -11.54
CA SER A 190 -35.39 15.38 -11.87
C SER A 190 -36.65 15.27 -11.02
N SER A 191 -37.26 16.41 -10.73
CA SER A 191 -38.60 16.52 -10.14
C SER A 191 -39.33 17.71 -10.79
N GLU A 192 -40.61 17.54 -11.12
CA GLU A 192 -41.40 18.54 -11.83
C GLU A 192 -42.83 18.59 -11.26
N ALA A 193 -43.28 19.78 -10.87
CA ALA A 193 -44.61 20.06 -10.35
C ALA A 193 -45.02 21.50 -10.70
N ASN A 194 -46.31 21.76 -10.93
CA ASN A 194 -46.87 23.10 -11.21
C ASN A 194 -46.20 23.89 -12.36
N GLY A 195 -45.48 23.23 -13.28
CA GLY A 195 -44.69 23.87 -14.34
C GLY A 195 -43.30 24.34 -13.91
N GLN A 196 -42.90 24.08 -12.66
CA GLN A 196 -41.54 24.23 -12.17
C GLN A 196 -40.83 22.87 -12.27
N SER A 197 -39.65 22.83 -12.88
CA SER A 197 -38.85 21.62 -13.07
C SER A 197 -37.45 21.85 -12.53
N ILE A 198 -36.97 20.95 -11.65
CA ILE A 198 -35.61 21.01 -11.08
C ILE A 198 -34.85 19.76 -11.50
N LEU A 199 -33.63 19.98 -11.98
CA LEU A 199 -32.66 18.94 -12.31
C LEU A 199 -31.44 19.05 -11.39
N LYS A 200 -30.94 17.91 -10.92
CA LYS A 200 -29.69 17.76 -10.15
C LYS A 200 -28.84 16.66 -10.78
N THR A 201 -27.54 16.74 -10.60
CA THR A 201 -26.60 15.73 -11.09
C THR A 201 -25.63 15.36 -9.98
N VAL A 202 -25.40 14.06 -9.78
CA VAL A 202 -24.28 13.55 -8.96
C VAL A 202 -23.17 13.08 -9.91
N GLN A 203 -21.97 13.61 -9.76
CA GLN A 203 -20.79 13.11 -10.50
C GLN A 203 -20.22 11.89 -9.78
N ILE A 204 -20.20 10.75 -10.47
CA ILE A 204 -19.64 9.49 -9.97
C ILE A 204 -18.32 9.25 -10.70
N THR A 205 -17.24 8.97 -9.96
CA THR A 205 -15.92 8.63 -10.52
C THR A 205 -15.39 7.37 -9.88
N GLN A 206 -14.84 6.46 -10.69
CA GLN A 206 -14.26 5.21 -10.22
C GLN A 206 -12.82 5.07 -10.70
N MET A 207 -11.93 4.69 -9.79
CA MET A 207 -10.48 4.57 -10.06
C MET A 207 -10.16 3.43 -11.04
N ALA A 208 -8.96 3.48 -11.63
CA ALA A 208 -8.52 2.53 -12.64
C ALA A 208 -8.19 1.15 -12.06
N GLY A 209 -8.44 0.10 -12.85
CA GLY A 209 -7.84 -1.21 -12.64
C GLY A 209 -6.33 -1.17 -12.86
N SER A 210 -5.60 -2.08 -12.19
CA SER A 210 -4.14 -2.20 -12.28
C SER A 210 -3.71 -2.70 -13.66
N PHE A 211 -2.70 -2.05 -14.27
CA PHE A 211 -2.02 -2.50 -15.49
C PHE A 211 -0.58 -1.96 -15.52
N GLU A 212 0.39 -2.75 -15.05
CA GLU A 212 1.79 -2.34 -14.91
C GLU A 212 2.79 -3.41 -15.38
N ILE A 213 3.93 -2.93 -15.87
CA ILE A 213 5.12 -3.71 -16.20
C ILE A 213 6.21 -3.21 -15.25
N LEU A 214 6.86 -4.11 -14.52
CA LEU A 214 7.85 -3.77 -13.49
C LEU A 214 9.31 -3.81 -14.02
N THR A 215 9.49 -3.86 -15.33
CA THR A 215 10.78 -4.07 -16.00
C THR A 215 10.83 -3.26 -17.30
N GLU A 216 11.86 -2.43 -17.47
CA GLU A 216 12.02 -1.58 -18.67
C GLU A 216 12.87 -2.23 -19.78
N GLU A 217 13.81 -3.11 -19.43
CA GLU A 217 14.68 -3.82 -20.38
C GLU A 217 15.06 -5.22 -19.86
N VAL A 218 15.14 -6.19 -20.77
CA VAL A 218 15.58 -7.57 -20.54
C VAL A 218 16.81 -7.83 -21.41
N THR A 219 17.91 -8.31 -20.82
CA THR A 219 19.11 -8.72 -21.56
C THR A 219 19.18 -10.24 -21.67
N ILE A 220 19.50 -10.73 -22.86
CA ILE A 220 19.61 -12.15 -23.21
C ILE A 220 20.98 -12.43 -23.85
N SER A 221 21.53 -13.63 -23.62
CA SER A 221 22.82 -14.05 -24.15
C SER A 221 22.81 -14.26 -25.68
N LYS A 222 24.00 -14.24 -26.32
CA LYS A 222 24.15 -14.55 -27.77
C LYS A 222 23.50 -15.88 -28.15
N ALA A 223 23.51 -16.89 -27.28
CA ALA A 223 22.93 -18.20 -27.56
C ALA A 223 21.41 -18.17 -27.76
N GLY A 224 20.73 -17.22 -27.12
CA GLY A 224 19.27 -17.20 -27.00
C GLY A 224 18.79 -18.03 -25.81
N GLU A 225 17.76 -17.54 -25.12
CA GLU A 225 17.11 -18.22 -24.01
C GLU A 225 15.63 -17.83 -23.90
N THR A 226 14.89 -18.52 -23.04
CA THR A 226 13.49 -18.25 -22.71
C THR A 226 13.42 -17.48 -21.40
N VAL A 227 12.75 -16.32 -21.40
CA VAL A 227 12.58 -15.45 -20.23
C VAL A 227 11.10 -15.13 -20.03
N PHE A 228 10.64 -15.08 -18.79
CA PHE A 228 9.28 -14.65 -18.44
C PHE A 228 9.31 -13.30 -17.73
N VAL A 229 8.43 -12.37 -18.14
CA VAL A 229 8.27 -11.04 -17.54
C VAL A 229 6.88 -10.93 -16.89
N PRO A 230 6.78 -10.74 -15.56
CA PRO A 230 5.50 -10.63 -14.88
C PRO A 230 4.80 -9.30 -15.19
N ILE A 231 3.48 -9.36 -15.45
CA ILE A 231 2.64 -8.19 -15.73
C ILE A 231 1.55 -8.10 -14.67
N VAL A 232 1.46 -6.96 -13.98
CA VAL A 232 0.44 -6.72 -12.94
C VAL A 232 -0.81 -6.17 -13.63
N SER A 233 -1.72 -7.05 -14.04
CA SER A 233 -2.93 -6.69 -14.80
C SER A 233 -4.23 -7.21 -14.18
N ALA A 234 -5.25 -6.35 -14.08
CA ALA A 234 -6.62 -6.74 -13.73
C ALA A 234 -7.48 -7.18 -14.93
N SER A 235 -6.91 -7.20 -16.14
CA SER A 235 -7.57 -7.64 -17.38
C SER A 235 -6.62 -8.51 -18.23
N PRO A 236 -7.12 -9.44 -19.06
CA PRO A 236 -6.29 -10.16 -20.02
C PRO A 236 -5.55 -9.20 -20.97
N PHE A 237 -4.36 -9.60 -21.41
CA PHE A 237 -3.51 -8.80 -22.29
C PHE A 237 -2.86 -9.66 -23.37
N THR A 238 -2.42 -9.02 -24.45
CA THR A 238 -1.59 -9.61 -25.49
C THR A 238 -0.20 -8.99 -25.46
N ALA A 239 0.79 -9.66 -26.04
CA ALA A 239 2.14 -9.13 -26.23
C ALA A 239 2.60 -9.32 -27.67
N GLN A 240 3.29 -8.32 -28.23
CA GLN A 240 3.86 -8.37 -29.57
C GLN A 240 5.25 -7.75 -29.59
N SER A 241 6.20 -8.41 -30.25
CA SER A 241 7.56 -7.89 -30.50
C SER A 241 7.60 -7.04 -31.76
N SER A 242 8.47 -6.04 -31.79
CA SER A 242 8.78 -5.26 -33.00
C SER A 242 9.69 -5.99 -34.00
N HIS A 243 10.27 -7.15 -33.65
CA HIS A 243 11.18 -7.91 -34.51
C HIS A 243 11.04 -9.44 -34.34
N ASP A 244 11.02 -10.17 -35.45
CA ASP A 244 10.71 -11.62 -35.51
C ASP A 244 11.73 -12.54 -34.81
N TRP A 245 12.98 -12.07 -34.60
CA TRP A 245 14.01 -12.84 -33.88
C TRP A 245 13.74 -12.92 -32.36
N CYS A 246 12.92 -12.01 -31.84
CA CYS A 246 12.44 -11.97 -30.47
C CYS A 246 10.97 -12.38 -30.47
N LYS A 247 10.70 -13.69 -30.35
CA LYS A 247 9.33 -14.20 -30.27
C LYS A 247 8.76 -13.88 -28.90
N VAL A 248 7.46 -13.57 -28.85
CA VAL A 248 6.74 -13.35 -27.59
C VAL A 248 5.39 -14.02 -27.60
N SER A 249 4.96 -14.46 -26.43
CA SER A 249 3.63 -15.00 -26.15
C SER A 249 3.20 -14.66 -24.72
N VAL A 250 1.98 -15.03 -24.34
CA VAL A 250 1.45 -14.83 -22.97
C VAL A 250 1.10 -16.20 -22.40
N GLU A 251 1.69 -16.52 -21.26
CA GLU A 251 1.55 -17.80 -20.55
C GLU A 251 1.42 -17.50 -19.05
N GLU A 252 0.43 -18.08 -18.38
CA GLU A 252 0.14 -17.90 -16.93
C GLU A 252 0.09 -16.43 -16.43
N GLY A 253 -0.30 -15.49 -17.29
CA GLY A 253 -0.35 -14.06 -16.95
C GLY A 253 1.00 -13.34 -17.00
N GLN A 254 2.01 -13.95 -17.59
CA GLN A 254 3.34 -13.39 -17.82
C GLN A 254 3.64 -13.29 -19.33
N VAL A 255 4.53 -12.39 -19.74
CA VAL A 255 5.03 -12.33 -21.12
C VAL A 255 6.22 -13.27 -21.24
N LYS A 256 6.05 -14.34 -22.00
CA LYS A 256 7.12 -15.27 -22.37
C LYS A 256 7.86 -14.70 -23.57
N ILE A 257 9.18 -14.65 -23.49
CA ILE A 257 10.10 -14.16 -24.52
C ILE A 257 10.99 -15.34 -24.92
N GLU A 258 11.13 -15.58 -26.22
CA GLU A 258 11.95 -16.66 -26.77
C GLU A 258 12.83 -16.13 -27.91
N THR A 259 14.13 -16.41 -27.83
CA THR A 259 15.14 -15.90 -28.77
C THR A 259 16.02 -17.03 -29.28
N GLY A 260 16.47 -16.92 -30.53
CA GLY A 260 17.49 -17.79 -31.11
C GLY A 260 18.89 -17.18 -31.04
N LEU A 261 19.87 -17.89 -31.59
CA LEU A 261 21.26 -17.44 -31.74
C LEU A 261 21.34 -16.03 -32.37
N ASN A 262 22.23 -15.19 -31.85
CA ASN A 262 22.59 -13.93 -32.49
C ASN A 262 23.86 -14.07 -33.34
N ASP A 263 23.64 -14.15 -34.64
CA ASP A 263 24.59 -14.36 -35.73
C ASP A 263 25.16 -13.05 -36.31
N THR A 264 24.45 -11.92 -36.17
CA THR A 264 24.67 -10.66 -36.91
C THR A 264 26.02 -9.95 -36.68
N GLY A 265 26.90 -10.49 -35.84
CA GLY A 265 28.20 -9.88 -35.51
C GLY A 265 28.11 -8.60 -34.67
N THR A 266 26.92 -8.21 -34.23
CA THR A 266 26.60 -6.96 -33.49
C THR A 266 25.58 -7.22 -32.39
N GLU A 267 25.39 -6.30 -31.44
CA GLU A 267 24.24 -6.38 -30.54
C GLU A 267 22.93 -6.01 -31.26
N ARG A 268 21.82 -6.67 -30.90
CA ARG A 268 20.49 -6.43 -31.46
C ARG A 268 19.44 -6.17 -30.39
N THR A 269 18.46 -5.32 -30.68
CA THR A 269 17.42 -4.89 -29.73
C THR A 269 16.02 -4.93 -30.33
N ALA A 270 15.05 -5.46 -29.58
CA ALA A 270 13.62 -5.45 -29.90
C ALA A 270 12.85 -4.66 -28.83
N VAL A 271 11.62 -4.26 -29.17
CA VAL A 271 10.66 -3.62 -28.25
C VAL A 271 9.44 -4.52 -28.18
N VAL A 272 9.06 -4.91 -26.97
CA VAL A 272 7.85 -5.71 -26.71
C VAL A 272 6.75 -4.76 -26.24
N THR A 273 5.62 -4.80 -26.93
CA THR A 273 4.42 -4.02 -26.65
C THR A 273 3.38 -4.93 -26.01
N VAL A 274 3.01 -4.64 -24.77
CA VAL A 274 1.95 -5.34 -24.04
C VAL A 274 0.68 -4.50 -24.10
N SER A 275 -0.44 -5.10 -24.50
CA SER A 275 -1.71 -4.39 -24.77
C SER A 275 -2.88 -5.04 -24.04
N LEU A 276 -3.73 -4.24 -23.38
CA LEU A 276 -4.95 -4.76 -22.74
C LEU A 276 -5.95 -5.26 -23.79
N SER A 277 -6.56 -6.42 -23.52
CA SER A 277 -7.58 -7.04 -24.39
C SER A 277 -8.94 -6.40 -24.13
N GLY A 278 -9.33 -5.41 -24.94
CA GLY A 278 -10.60 -4.69 -24.80
C GLY A 278 -11.29 -4.41 -26.14
N THR A 279 -12.62 -4.48 -26.15
CA THR A 279 -13.46 -4.32 -27.36
C THR A 279 -13.77 -2.86 -27.70
N GLY A 280 -12.78 -1.97 -27.59
CA GLY A 280 -12.96 -0.51 -27.77
C GLY A 280 -11.84 0.12 -28.61
N ASN A 281 -12.14 1.24 -29.27
CA ASN A 281 -11.27 1.87 -30.27
C ASN A 281 -9.98 2.55 -29.72
N GLU A 282 -9.65 2.39 -28.44
CA GLU A 282 -8.39 2.82 -27.85
C GLU A 282 -7.66 1.63 -27.23
N VAL A 283 -6.56 1.20 -27.83
CA VAL A 283 -5.68 0.17 -27.26
C VAL A 283 -4.79 0.80 -26.19
N ILE A 284 -4.98 0.40 -24.94
CA ILE A 284 -4.06 0.76 -23.84
C ILE A 284 -2.87 -0.20 -23.90
N SER A 285 -1.66 0.34 -24.10
CA SER A 285 -0.43 -0.44 -24.16
C SER A 285 0.71 0.17 -23.34
N LYS A 286 1.66 -0.68 -22.95
CA LYS A 286 2.95 -0.34 -22.31
C LYS A 286 4.06 -1.12 -23.03
N THR A 287 5.30 -0.63 -22.98
CA THR A 287 6.43 -1.23 -23.71
C THR A 287 7.64 -1.46 -22.82
N PHE A 288 8.42 -2.49 -23.12
CA PHE A 288 9.75 -2.74 -22.57
C PHE A 288 10.69 -3.25 -23.68
N LYS A 289 12.00 -3.27 -23.44
CA LYS A 289 13.02 -3.67 -24.43
C LYS A 289 13.57 -5.07 -24.20
N VAL A 290 14.11 -5.68 -25.26
CA VAL A 290 14.87 -6.94 -25.22
C VAL A 290 16.18 -6.76 -25.97
N LYS A 291 17.34 -7.14 -25.40
CA LYS A 291 18.69 -6.91 -25.95
C LYS A 291 19.54 -8.19 -26.00
N GLN A 292 20.33 -8.39 -27.07
CA GLN A 292 21.15 -9.60 -27.30
C GLN A 292 22.59 -9.31 -27.82
N THR A 293 23.58 -10.18 -27.55
CA THR A 293 25.05 -9.91 -27.64
C THR A 293 25.83 -10.62 -28.79
N MET A 294 27.16 -10.41 -28.97
CA MET A 294 27.96 -10.66 -30.22
C MET A 294 29.24 -11.55 -30.12
N SER A 295 30.26 -11.47 -31.03
CA SER A 295 31.41 -12.43 -31.20
C SER A 295 32.75 -11.81 -31.72
N SER A 296 33.90 -12.54 -31.77
CA SER A 296 35.28 -11.97 -31.95
C SER A 296 36.39 -12.81 -32.69
N PHE A 297 37.46 -12.14 -33.22
CA PHE A 297 38.67 -12.73 -33.90
C PHE A 297 39.93 -11.82 -34.01
N GLU A 298 41.14 -12.28 -33.59
CA GLU A 298 42.38 -11.49 -33.53
C GLU A 298 43.74 -12.26 -33.65
N ILE A 299 44.83 -11.54 -34.01
CA ILE A 299 46.24 -12.00 -34.11
C ILE A 299 47.18 -10.87 -33.64
N MET A 300 48.25 -11.20 -32.90
CA MET A 300 49.02 -10.23 -32.07
C MET A 300 50.42 -9.81 -32.57
N VAL A 301 50.88 -10.22 -33.77
CA VAL A 301 52.26 -9.94 -34.25
C VAL A 301 52.32 -9.52 -35.72
N GLN A 302 53.36 -8.77 -36.12
CA GLN A 302 53.52 -8.22 -37.47
C GLN A 302 54.75 -8.76 -38.25
N GLU A 303 55.86 -9.14 -37.60
CA GLU A 303 57.01 -9.74 -38.29
C GLU A 303 57.88 -10.64 -37.40
N VAL A 304 58.78 -11.39 -38.05
CA VAL A 304 59.74 -12.36 -37.49
C VAL A 304 61.08 -12.19 -38.23
N THR A 305 62.21 -12.63 -37.69
CA THR A 305 63.51 -12.62 -38.40
C THR A 305 64.28 -13.92 -38.12
N VAL A 306 65.07 -14.39 -39.09
CA VAL A 306 65.74 -15.70 -39.04
C VAL A 306 67.22 -15.56 -39.41
N SER A 307 68.10 -16.39 -38.83
CA SER A 307 69.53 -16.41 -39.17
C SER A 307 69.78 -16.86 -40.62
N GLN A 308 70.99 -16.67 -41.16
CA GLN A 308 71.36 -17.21 -42.48
C GLN A 308 71.19 -18.75 -42.57
N MET A 309 71.14 -19.48 -41.46
CA MET A 309 71.11 -20.95 -41.45
C MET A 309 69.69 -21.56 -41.41
N GLY A 310 68.65 -20.79 -41.04
CA GLY A 310 67.26 -21.26 -40.93
C GLY A 310 66.81 -21.57 -39.49
N GLU A 311 65.48 -21.62 -39.25
CA GLU A 311 64.85 -21.75 -37.92
C GLU A 311 63.35 -22.12 -37.99
N THR A 312 62.67 -22.27 -36.85
CA THR A 312 61.21 -22.56 -36.72
C THR A 312 60.58 -21.76 -35.58
N VAL A 313 59.38 -21.20 -35.80
CA VAL A 313 58.69 -20.24 -34.90
C VAL A 313 57.18 -20.57 -34.80
N TYR A 314 56.53 -20.21 -33.70
CA TYR A 314 55.07 -20.35 -33.50
C TYR A 314 54.43 -18.99 -33.17
N VAL A 315 53.19 -18.77 -33.60
CA VAL A 315 52.43 -17.51 -33.47
C VAL A 315 51.00 -17.78 -32.97
N PRO A 316 50.53 -17.14 -31.88
CA PRO A 316 49.19 -17.36 -31.33
C PRO A 316 48.09 -16.60 -32.11
N VAL A 317 46.86 -17.14 -32.06
CA VAL A 317 45.64 -16.62 -32.70
C VAL A 317 44.45 -16.79 -31.75
N THR A 318 43.59 -15.78 -31.64
CA THR A 318 42.36 -15.82 -30.82
C THR A 318 41.16 -15.80 -31.76
N CYS A 319 40.35 -16.86 -31.81
CA CYS A 319 39.19 -16.92 -32.72
C CYS A 319 38.03 -17.71 -32.12
N SER A 320 36.80 -17.26 -32.40
CA SER A 320 35.57 -18.01 -32.10
C SER A 320 35.25 -19.10 -33.14
N TYR A 321 36.09 -19.27 -34.17
CA TYR A 321 35.88 -20.14 -35.33
C TYR A 321 37.14 -20.93 -35.70
N THR A 322 37.00 -21.91 -36.60
CA THR A 322 38.15 -22.60 -37.22
C THR A 322 38.89 -21.70 -38.20
N PHE A 323 40.23 -21.79 -38.23
CA PHE A 323 41.07 -20.98 -39.12
C PHE A 323 42.22 -21.78 -39.75
N THR A 324 42.77 -21.23 -40.83
CA THR A 324 43.87 -21.79 -41.64
C THR A 324 44.99 -20.77 -41.84
N ALA A 325 46.17 -21.20 -42.30
CA ALA A 325 47.31 -20.32 -42.56
C ALA A 325 48.09 -20.73 -43.83
N THR A 326 48.58 -19.74 -44.56
CA THR A 326 49.32 -19.87 -45.84
C THR A 326 50.48 -18.89 -45.92
N SER A 327 51.47 -19.09 -46.81
CA SER A 327 52.59 -18.15 -46.99
C SER A 327 52.86 -17.86 -48.46
N SER A 328 53.33 -16.64 -48.74
CA SER A 328 53.60 -16.13 -50.09
C SER A 328 54.86 -16.70 -50.76
N ASN A 329 55.70 -17.45 -50.03
CA ASN A 329 57.01 -17.89 -50.50
C ASN A 329 57.31 -19.35 -50.08
N SER A 330 57.67 -20.21 -51.04
CA SER A 330 57.88 -21.64 -50.82
C SER A 330 59.03 -22.03 -49.88
N TRP A 331 59.95 -21.10 -49.58
CA TRP A 331 61.01 -21.28 -48.60
C TRP A 331 60.58 -21.01 -47.14
N CYS A 332 59.38 -20.43 -46.96
CA CYS A 332 58.73 -20.20 -45.67
C CYS A 332 57.49 -21.11 -45.59
N LYS A 333 57.58 -22.23 -44.87
CA LYS A 333 56.48 -23.20 -44.76
C LYS A 333 55.64 -22.89 -43.53
N VAL A 334 54.31 -22.93 -43.66
CA VAL A 334 53.39 -22.69 -42.54
C VAL A 334 52.31 -23.76 -42.40
N SER A 335 51.78 -23.88 -41.18
CA SER A 335 50.71 -24.82 -40.80
C SER A 335 50.02 -24.35 -39.51
N VAL A 336 48.83 -24.87 -39.20
CA VAL A 336 48.14 -24.62 -37.92
C VAL A 336 48.29 -25.85 -37.01
N GLU A 337 48.73 -25.65 -35.77
CA GLU A 337 48.88 -26.69 -34.76
C GLU A 337 48.40 -26.14 -33.41
N LYS A 338 47.48 -26.86 -32.73
CA LYS A 338 46.94 -26.50 -31.39
C LYS A 338 46.44 -25.05 -31.25
N GLY A 339 45.83 -24.48 -32.29
CA GLY A 339 45.35 -23.09 -32.28
C GLY A 339 46.46 -22.03 -32.47
N GLN A 340 47.63 -22.43 -32.96
CA GLN A 340 48.74 -21.53 -33.28
C GLN A 340 49.24 -21.75 -34.72
N VAL A 341 49.82 -20.72 -35.32
CA VAL A 341 50.46 -20.79 -36.65
C VAL A 341 51.94 -21.09 -36.50
N LYS A 342 52.38 -22.22 -37.06
CA LYS A 342 53.74 -22.72 -37.04
C LYS A 342 54.45 -22.37 -38.35
N VAL A 343 55.67 -21.83 -38.28
CA VAL A 343 56.45 -21.26 -39.38
C VAL A 343 57.85 -21.90 -39.44
N VAL A 344 58.32 -22.31 -40.62
CA VAL A 344 59.61 -23.02 -40.81
C VAL A 344 60.40 -22.43 -41.99
N VAL A 345 61.67 -22.10 -41.78
CA VAL A 345 62.56 -21.41 -42.74
C VAL A 345 63.92 -22.11 -42.85
N GLY A 346 64.45 -22.25 -44.07
CA GLY A 346 65.76 -22.87 -44.33
C GLY A 346 66.95 -21.91 -44.53
N LYS A 347 68.13 -22.49 -44.74
CA LYS A 347 69.40 -21.80 -45.03
C LYS A 347 69.34 -20.90 -46.26
N ASN A 348 70.11 -19.82 -46.25
CA ASN A 348 70.16 -18.80 -47.31
C ASN A 348 71.55 -18.71 -47.96
N ASP A 349 71.66 -19.24 -49.17
CA ASP A 349 72.91 -19.33 -49.96
C ASP A 349 72.95 -18.35 -51.15
N THR A 350 72.04 -17.38 -51.21
CA THR A 350 71.82 -16.51 -52.39
C THR A 350 72.76 -15.29 -52.48
N GLY A 351 73.66 -15.11 -51.52
CA GLY A 351 74.49 -13.90 -51.38
C GLY A 351 73.78 -12.68 -50.77
N SER A 352 72.43 -12.69 -50.71
CA SER A 352 71.61 -11.50 -50.41
C SER A 352 70.48 -11.78 -49.42
N VAL A 353 69.88 -10.71 -48.88
CA VAL A 353 68.71 -10.74 -47.96
C VAL A 353 67.44 -11.24 -48.69
N ARG A 354 66.52 -11.92 -47.98
CA ARG A 354 65.20 -12.35 -48.51
C ARG A 354 64.09 -12.31 -47.45
N THR A 355 62.84 -12.10 -47.90
CA THR A 355 61.64 -11.86 -47.06
C THR A 355 60.40 -12.59 -47.61
N ALA A 356 59.49 -12.99 -46.70
CA ALA A 356 58.24 -13.70 -46.99
C ALA A 356 57.08 -13.10 -46.17
N ILE A 357 55.83 -13.40 -46.55
CA ILE A 357 54.61 -12.99 -45.83
C ILE A 357 53.76 -14.23 -45.51
N VAL A 358 53.06 -14.22 -44.38
CA VAL A 358 52.12 -15.25 -43.93
C VAL A 358 50.72 -14.63 -43.83
N THR A 359 49.69 -15.36 -44.28
CA THR A 359 48.27 -14.97 -44.22
C THR A 359 47.48 -16.02 -43.47
N VAL A 360 46.64 -15.59 -42.54
CA VAL A 360 45.81 -16.43 -41.66
C VAL A 360 44.35 -16.08 -41.88
N THR A 361 43.50 -17.07 -42.13
CA THR A 361 42.09 -16.89 -42.52
C THR A 361 41.17 -17.71 -41.63
N ALA A 362 40.26 -17.06 -40.91
CA ALA A 362 39.16 -17.68 -40.19
C ALA A 362 37.91 -17.76 -41.08
N VAL A 363 37.09 -18.79 -40.89
CA VAL A 363 35.85 -19.02 -41.66
C VAL A 363 34.70 -19.31 -40.70
N SER A 364 33.57 -18.63 -40.88
CA SER A 364 32.33 -18.88 -40.10
C SER A 364 31.65 -20.19 -40.52
N GLU A 365 30.69 -20.66 -39.73
CA GLU A 365 29.94 -21.89 -40.06
C GLU A 365 29.07 -21.74 -41.33
N GLU A 366 28.74 -20.51 -41.73
CA GLU A 366 28.04 -20.19 -42.97
C GLU A 366 28.98 -19.95 -44.18
N GLY A 367 30.31 -20.02 -43.96
CA GLY A 367 31.31 -19.95 -45.03
C GLY A 367 31.90 -18.57 -45.32
N GLU A 368 31.50 -17.51 -44.62
CA GLU A 368 32.16 -16.20 -44.73
C GLU A 368 33.58 -16.25 -44.15
N SER A 369 34.55 -15.61 -44.82
CA SER A 369 35.97 -15.70 -44.46
C SER A 369 36.63 -14.34 -44.23
N THR A 370 37.47 -14.24 -43.20
CA THR A 370 38.20 -13.01 -42.82
C THR A 370 39.67 -13.32 -42.51
N SER A 371 40.60 -12.40 -42.82
CA SER A 371 42.04 -12.71 -42.78
C SER A 371 42.98 -11.58 -42.30
N LYS A 372 44.12 -11.94 -41.67
CA LYS A 372 45.18 -11.06 -41.12
C LYS A 372 46.61 -11.61 -41.46
N THR A 373 47.70 -10.83 -41.40
CA THR A 373 49.03 -11.17 -42.02
C THR A 373 50.32 -10.73 -41.24
N PHE A 374 51.52 -11.33 -41.52
CA PHE A 374 52.85 -10.99 -40.93
C PHE A 374 54.13 -11.43 -41.75
N ALA A 375 55.40 -11.01 -41.44
CA ALA A 375 56.63 -11.10 -42.32
C ALA A 375 58.00 -11.71 -41.79
N VAL A 376 59.14 -11.71 -42.57
CA VAL A 376 60.46 -12.47 -42.37
C VAL A 376 61.80 -11.80 -42.95
N ILE A 377 63.06 -12.04 -42.44
CA ILE A 377 64.41 -11.48 -42.94
C ILE A 377 65.70 -12.41 -42.71
N GLN A 378 66.86 -12.28 -43.45
CA GLN A 378 68.22 -13.01 -43.34
C GLN A 378 69.51 -12.20 -43.88
N LYS A 379 70.85 -12.51 -43.67
CA LYS A 379 72.11 -11.64 -44.01
C LYS A 379 73.54 -12.32 -44.38
N LEU A 380 74.67 -11.58 -44.73
CA LEU A 380 76.09 -12.04 -45.14
C LEU A 380 77.35 -11.05 -44.98
N THR A 381 78.64 -11.31 -45.46
CA THR A 381 79.97 -10.55 -45.14
C THR A 381 81.23 -10.66 -46.15
N SER A 382 82.48 -10.09 -45.90
CA SER A 382 83.66 -9.87 -46.90
C SER A 382 85.21 -10.15 -46.60
N PHE A 383 86.22 -9.19 -46.46
CA PHE A 383 87.76 -9.40 -46.44
C PHE A 383 88.76 -8.42 -45.62
N GLU A 384 90.05 -8.80 -45.29
CA GLU A 384 91.27 -8.14 -44.59
C GLU A 384 91.33 -7.99 -43.01
N ILE A 385 92.51 -7.82 -42.30
CA ILE A 385 92.56 -7.22 -40.92
C ILE A 385 92.32 -5.71 -40.98
N LEU A 386 91.08 -5.28 -40.75
CA LEU A 386 90.65 -3.91 -41.03
C LEU A 386 90.91 -2.89 -39.89
N THR A 387 91.65 -3.22 -38.83
CA THR A 387 91.76 -2.35 -37.63
C THR A 387 93.10 -2.49 -36.89
N LYS A 388 93.67 -1.37 -36.43
CA LYS A 388 94.96 -1.31 -35.69
C LYS A 388 94.80 -1.18 -34.17
N GLU A 389 93.75 -0.50 -33.71
CA GLU A 389 93.37 -0.39 -32.31
C GLU A 389 91.84 -0.41 -32.26
N VAL A 390 91.28 -1.21 -31.38
CA VAL A 390 89.83 -1.29 -31.16
C VAL A 390 89.53 -0.84 -29.74
N ALA A 391 88.71 0.20 -29.63
CA ALA A 391 88.10 0.57 -28.37
C ALA A 391 86.88 -0.34 -28.17
N VAL A 392 86.87 -1.11 -27.08
CA VAL A 392 85.70 -1.89 -26.65
C VAL A 392 85.03 -1.13 -25.51
N ASN A 393 83.70 -1.06 -25.51
CA ASN A 393 83.01 -0.35 -24.44
C ASN A 393 83.18 -1.07 -23.07
N ASN A 394 82.95 -0.32 -21.99
CA ASN A 394 83.17 -0.81 -20.64
C ASN A 394 82.27 -2.01 -20.26
N LEU A 395 81.17 -2.29 -20.97
CA LEU A 395 80.29 -3.41 -20.60
C LEU A 395 80.84 -4.79 -20.96
N GLY A 396 81.93 -4.86 -21.72
CA GLY A 396 82.48 -6.11 -22.23
C GLY A 396 81.93 -6.40 -23.62
N GLU A 397 82.47 -5.71 -24.61
CA GLU A 397 82.06 -5.86 -26.00
C GLU A 397 82.69 -7.11 -26.62
N THR A 398 81.88 -7.90 -27.34
CA THR A 398 82.42 -8.91 -28.26
C THR A 398 82.63 -8.28 -29.62
N VAL A 399 83.82 -7.72 -29.87
CA VAL A 399 84.16 -7.18 -31.18
C VAL A 399 84.87 -8.26 -31.99
N PHE A 400 84.21 -8.69 -33.07
CA PHE A 400 84.89 -9.34 -34.17
C PHE A 400 85.72 -8.28 -34.88
N VAL A 401 87.01 -8.18 -34.55
CA VAL A 401 87.94 -7.43 -35.39
C VAL A 401 88.01 -8.20 -36.69
N PRO A 402 87.51 -7.64 -37.80
CA PRO A 402 87.43 -8.38 -39.03
C PRO A 402 88.86 -8.65 -39.48
N VAL A 403 89.18 -9.93 -39.56
CA VAL A 403 90.30 -10.49 -40.33
C VAL A 403 89.64 -11.23 -41.48
N LEU A 404 88.72 -10.61 -42.20
CA LEU A 404 87.87 -11.37 -43.11
C LEU A 404 88.77 -12.08 -44.17
N SER A 405 88.73 -13.41 -44.31
CA SER A 405 89.94 -14.18 -44.67
C SER A 405 89.86 -15.03 -45.94
N SER A 406 91.03 -15.40 -46.46
CA SER A 406 91.25 -16.42 -47.50
C SER A 406 92.22 -17.55 -47.11
N SER A 407 93.00 -17.40 -46.03
CA SER A 407 93.94 -18.42 -45.52
C SER A 407 93.79 -18.60 -44.01
N PRO A 408 93.93 -19.82 -43.46
CA PRO A 408 93.76 -20.06 -42.04
C PRO A 408 94.86 -19.38 -41.22
N PHE A 409 94.47 -18.87 -40.05
CA PHE A 409 95.32 -18.12 -39.13
C PHE A 409 94.88 -18.38 -37.69
N THR A 410 95.65 -17.87 -36.72
CA THR A 410 95.41 -18.00 -35.28
C THR A 410 95.49 -16.63 -34.59
N ALA A 411 94.94 -16.50 -33.38
CA ALA A 411 95.01 -15.26 -32.60
C ALA A 411 95.22 -15.53 -31.10
N ARG A 412 95.91 -14.60 -30.41
CA ARG A 412 96.18 -14.67 -28.97
C ARG A 412 96.22 -13.28 -28.33
N SER A 413 95.70 -13.17 -27.11
CA SER A 413 95.68 -11.95 -26.29
C SER A 413 96.77 -11.95 -25.21
N SER A 414 97.10 -10.77 -24.70
CA SER A 414 97.99 -10.54 -23.56
C SER A 414 97.33 -10.63 -22.18
N SER A 415 96.00 -10.59 -22.10
CA SER A 415 95.29 -10.28 -20.85
C SER A 415 94.00 -11.10 -20.70
N ASP A 416 93.79 -11.75 -19.55
CA ASP A 416 92.72 -12.75 -19.34
C ASP A 416 91.29 -12.19 -19.41
N TRP A 417 91.10 -10.90 -19.14
CA TRP A 417 89.82 -10.21 -19.32
C TRP A 417 89.46 -9.99 -20.80
N CYS A 418 90.43 -10.13 -21.70
CA CYS A 418 90.29 -9.93 -23.14
C CYS A 418 90.58 -11.28 -23.83
N GLN A 419 89.58 -12.17 -23.85
CA GLN A 419 89.73 -13.47 -24.49
C GLN A 419 89.64 -13.32 -26.01
N VAL A 420 90.40 -14.12 -26.76
CA VAL A 420 90.34 -14.11 -28.23
C VAL A 420 90.27 -15.51 -28.81
N SER A 421 89.49 -15.64 -29.88
CA SER A 421 89.42 -16.84 -30.72
C SER A 421 89.38 -16.43 -32.19
N VAL A 422 89.66 -17.39 -33.08
CA VAL A 422 89.39 -17.26 -34.52
C VAL A 422 88.08 -17.95 -34.82
N GLU A 423 87.08 -17.21 -35.29
CA GLU A 423 85.77 -17.76 -35.66
C GLU A 423 85.51 -17.50 -37.15
N LYS A 424 85.62 -18.58 -37.94
CA LYS A 424 85.59 -18.58 -39.41
C LYS A 424 86.71 -17.73 -40.00
N SER A 425 86.39 -16.48 -40.32
CA SER A 425 87.32 -15.52 -40.85
C SER A 425 87.84 -14.57 -39.79
N ASP A 426 87.06 -14.21 -38.76
CA ASP A 426 87.38 -13.03 -37.95
C ASP A 426 88.11 -13.37 -36.64
N VAL A 427 88.78 -12.37 -36.06
CA VAL A 427 89.26 -12.45 -34.68
C VAL A 427 88.17 -11.94 -33.77
N LYS A 428 87.51 -12.89 -33.10
CA LYS A 428 86.57 -12.60 -32.04
C LYS A 428 87.33 -12.19 -30.79
N VAL A 429 87.24 -10.92 -30.44
CA VAL A 429 87.64 -10.40 -29.13
C VAL A 429 86.42 -10.44 -28.23
N VAL A 430 86.50 -11.14 -27.10
CA VAL A 430 85.50 -11.10 -26.03
C VAL A 430 86.14 -10.37 -24.85
N ALA A 431 85.80 -9.10 -24.67
CA ALA A 431 86.14 -8.39 -23.46
C ALA A 431 85.11 -8.72 -22.35
N ALA A 432 85.59 -9.02 -21.15
CA ALA A 432 84.77 -9.06 -19.95
C ALA A 432 84.35 -7.62 -19.53
N MET A 433 83.37 -7.50 -18.63
CA MET A 433 82.88 -6.20 -18.16
C MET A 433 83.95 -5.44 -17.33
N ASN A 434 84.03 -4.13 -17.52
CA ASN A 434 84.91 -3.18 -16.85
C ASN A 434 84.09 -2.27 -15.92
N ASN A 435 83.82 -2.79 -14.71
CA ASN A 435 83.11 -2.09 -13.64
C ASN A 435 84.06 -1.32 -12.69
N THR A 436 85.25 -0.97 -13.17
CA THR A 436 86.20 -0.08 -12.47
C THR A 436 86.14 1.33 -13.05
N ASP A 437 86.56 2.29 -12.25
CA ASP A 437 86.61 3.73 -12.52
C ASP A 437 87.78 4.17 -13.43
N ALA A 438 88.41 3.24 -14.15
CA ALA A 438 89.54 3.49 -15.04
C ALA A 438 89.56 2.57 -16.28
N ASP A 439 90.21 3.05 -17.35
CA ASP A 439 90.49 2.32 -18.58
C ASP A 439 91.48 1.16 -18.35
N ARG A 440 91.38 0.09 -19.15
CA ARG A 440 92.32 -1.05 -19.16
C ARG A 440 92.65 -1.52 -20.58
N VAL A 441 93.88 -2.00 -20.81
CA VAL A 441 94.38 -2.29 -22.17
C VAL A 441 94.93 -3.72 -22.29
N ALA A 442 94.70 -4.34 -23.44
CA ALA A 442 95.26 -5.61 -23.86
C ALA A 442 95.81 -5.50 -25.30
N ILE A 443 96.71 -6.41 -25.67
CA ILE A 443 97.31 -6.49 -27.02
C ILE A 443 96.97 -7.86 -27.62
N VAL A 444 96.43 -7.85 -28.83
CA VAL A 444 96.05 -9.05 -29.58
C VAL A 444 97.01 -9.24 -30.75
N THR A 445 97.55 -10.44 -30.87
CA THR A 445 98.45 -10.85 -31.95
C THR A 445 97.75 -11.88 -32.82
N VAL A 446 97.79 -11.68 -34.13
CA VAL A 446 97.12 -12.50 -35.15
C VAL A 446 98.18 -13.02 -36.12
N THR A 447 98.22 -14.33 -36.38
CA THR A 447 99.32 -14.99 -37.08
C THR A 447 98.82 -16.00 -38.11
N LEU A 448 99.20 -15.83 -39.38
CA LEU A 448 98.93 -16.76 -40.48
C LEU A 448 99.55 -18.13 -40.18
N THR A 449 98.78 -19.21 -40.34
CA THR A 449 99.28 -20.57 -40.02
C THR A 449 100.18 -21.13 -41.12
N GLN A 450 100.08 -20.57 -42.34
CA GLN A 450 101.03 -20.74 -43.45
C GLN A 450 101.14 -19.38 -44.15
N ALA A 451 102.36 -18.89 -44.38
CA ALA A 451 102.63 -17.61 -45.03
C ALA A 451 103.34 -17.82 -46.38
N ILE A 452 102.98 -17.01 -47.37
CA ILE A 452 103.62 -17.01 -48.69
C ILE A 452 104.80 -16.03 -48.67
N GLU A 453 105.84 -16.29 -49.47
CA GLU A 453 107.09 -15.53 -49.45
C GLU A 453 106.85 -14.03 -49.73
N ASN A 454 107.28 -13.18 -48.78
CA ASN A 454 107.07 -11.72 -48.69
C ASN A 454 105.72 -11.22 -48.12
N GLU A 455 104.81 -12.08 -47.63
CA GLU A 455 103.65 -11.63 -46.84
C GLU A 455 103.96 -11.51 -45.33
N VAL A 456 103.33 -10.54 -44.66
CA VAL A 456 103.55 -10.28 -43.22
C VAL A 456 102.84 -11.34 -42.36
N ALA A 457 103.60 -12.37 -41.96
CA ALA A 457 103.10 -13.56 -41.27
C ALA A 457 102.31 -13.31 -39.97
N SER A 458 102.52 -12.18 -39.28
CA SER A 458 101.72 -11.80 -38.11
C SER A 458 101.49 -10.30 -38.01
N LYS A 459 100.28 -9.89 -37.63
CA LYS A 459 99.87 -8.50 -37.39
C LYS A 459 99.23 -8.38 -36.00
N THR A 460 99.34 -7.22 -35.37
CA THR A 460 98.84 -6.97 -34.01
C THR A 460 97.85 -5.80 -33.99
N PHE A 461 96.89 -5.84 -33.07
CA PHE A 461 96.06 -4.69 -32.73
C PHE A 461 95.89 -4.56 -31.20
N LYS A 462 95.66 -3.34 -30.70
CA LYS A 462 95.32 -3.13 -29.29
C LYS A 462 93.81 -3.28 -29.05
N VAL A 463 93.45 -3.76 -27.86
CA VAL A 463 92.09 -3.70 -27.32
C VAL A 463 92.12 -2.78 -26.11
N ILE A 464 91.51 -1.60 -26.24
CA ILE A 464 91.40 -0.61 -25.15
C ILE A 464 89.98 -0.70 -24.63
N GLN A 465 89.80 -1.09 -23.37
CA GLN A 465 88.50 -1.07 -22.72
C GLN A 465 88.37 0.16 -21.84
N LEU A 466 87.40 1.02 -22.16
CA LEU A 466 87.20 2.29 -21.47
C LEU A 466 86.55 2.11 -20.09
N VAL A 467 86.65 3.12 -19.25
CA VAL A 467 85.80 3.34 -18.07
C VAL A 467 84.36 3.65 -18.48
N GLY A 468 83.40 3.27 -17.63
CA GLY A 468 82.01 3.71 -17.75
C GLY A 468 81.79 5.06 -17.06
N THR A 469 81.51 6.11 -17.84
CA THR A 469 81.06 7.43 -17.37
C THR A 469 79.60 7.69 -17.71
N PHE A 470 78.86 8.32 -16.80
CA PHE A 470 77.54 8.90 -17.10
C PHE A 470 77.18 10.10 -16.22
N GLU A 471 76.41 11.02 -16.78
CA GLU A 471 75.86 12.21 -16.12
C GLU A 471 74.40 12.42 -16.52
N ILE A 472 73.57 12.87 -15.58
CA ILE A 472 72.15 13.15 -15.78
C ILE A 472 72.00 14.67 -15.78
N SER A 473 71.37 15.23 -16.82
CA SER A 473 71.34 16.68 -17.07
C SER A 473 70.44 17.48 -16.11
N VAL A 474 69.73 16.80 -15.19
CA VAL A 474 68.75 17.37 -14.24
C VAL A 474 68.78 16.59 -12.92
N SER A 475 68.49 17.28 -11.81
CA SER A 475 68.25 16.64 -10.50
C SER A 475 66.76 16.38 -10.22
N GLU A 476 65.87 17.12 -10.87
CA GLU A 476 64.43 17.06 -10.69
C GLU A 476 63.70 17.49 -11.97
N ILE A 477 62.57 16.86 -12.29
CA ILE A 477 61.64 17.29 -13.35
C ILE A 477 60.23 17.45 -12.80
N LEU A 478 59.52 18.47 -13.29
CA LEU A 478 58.12 18.74 -12.98
C LEU A 478 57.27 18.41 -14.21
N LEU A 479 56.23 17.60 -14.03
CA LEU A 479 55.32 17.13 -15.08
C LEU A 479 53.89 17.59 -14.82
N SER A 480 53.17 17.89 -15.90
CA SER A 480 51.74 18.19 -15.83
C SER A 480 50.91 16.93 -15.55
N HIS A 481 49.69 17.15 -15.08
CA HIS A 481 48.80 16.06 -14.70
C HIS A 481 48.20 15.28 -15.89
N LYS A 482 48.27 15.80 -17.14
CA LYS A 482 47.51 15.27 -18.29
C LYS A 482 48.06 13.96 -18.88
N GLY A 483 49.14 13.44 -18.29
CA GLY A 483 49.96 12.39 -18.86
C GLY A 483 50.96 13.03 -19.82
N GLU A 484 52.25 12.90 -19.53
CA GLU A 484 53.29 13.66 -20.20
C GLU A 484 54.54 12.82 -20.41
N THR A 485 55.17 12.97 -21.58
CA THR A 485 56.40 12.27 -21.95
C THR A 485 57.53 13.28 -22.05
N ILE A 486 58.54 13.15 -21.19
CA ILE A 486 59.78 13.94 -21.26
C ILE A 486 60.96 13.02 -21.50
N LEU A 487 61.83 13.42 -22.42
CA LEU A 487 63.14 12.81 -22.66
C LEU A 487 64.17 13.53 -21.76
N VAL A 488 64.76 12.79 -20.83
CA VAL A 488 65.82 13.29 -19.94
C VAL A 488 67.17 12.84 -20.49
N PRO A 489 67.99 13.75 -21.07
CA PRO A 489 69.28 13.37 -21.65
C PRO A 489 70.26 12.92 -20.56
N VAL A 490 70.77 11.70 -20.73
CA VAL A 490 71.82 11.10 -19.89
C VAL A 490 73.08 10.97 -20.75
N ASN A 491 74.06 11.82 -20.48
CA ASN A 491 75.34 11.79 -21.18
C ASN A 491 76.17 10.60 -20.69
N SER A 492 75.88 9.41 -21.23
CA SER A 492 76.57 8.16 -20.93
C SER A 492 77.51 7.72 -22.04
N SER A 493 78.61 7.08 -21.67
CA SER A 493 79.51 6.31 -22.54
C SER A 493 79.04 4.87 -22.77
N SER A 494 78.06 4.41 -21.99
CA SER A 494 77.66 3.00 -21.89
C SER A 494 76.13 2.86 -21.89
N PRO A 495 75.58 1.70 -22.32
CA PRO A 495 74.22 1.33 -21.95
C PRO A 495 74.02 1.38 -20.43
N PHE A 496 72.87 1.90 -20.02
CA PHE A 496 72.44 2.02 -18.63
C PHE A 496 71.01 1.49 -18.51
N VAL A 497 70.60 1.10 -17.30
CA VAL A 497 69.21 0.82 -16.98
C VAL A 497 68.65 1.97 -16.14
N ALA A 498 67.47 2.47 -16.51
CA ALA A 498 66.69 3.38 -15.70
C ALA A 498 65.55 2.60 -15.03
N ARG A 499 65.32 2.88 -13.74
CA ARG A 499 64.22 2.29 -12.96
C ARG A 499 63.53 3.38 -12.17
N SER A 500 62.20 3.42 -12.26
CA SER A 500 61.35 4.22 -11.39
C SER A 500 61.10 3.50 -10.07
N SER A 501 60.85 4.26 -9.01
CA SER A 501 60.32 3.75 -7.75
C SER A 501 58.81 3.45 -7.78
N SER A 502 58.11 3.86 -8.85
CA SER A 502 56.65 3.99 -8.87
C SER A 502 56.08 3.68 -10.26
N ASP A 503 55.12 2.76 -10.34
CA ASP A 503 54.62 2.19 -11.62
C ASP A 503 53.95 3.20 -12.57
N TRP A 504 53.32 4.25 -12.02
CA TRP A 504 52.70 5.35 -12.80
C TRP A 504 53.71 6.22 -13.57
N CYS A 505 54.98 6.14 -13.20
CA CYS A 505 56.10 6.84 -13.81
C CYS A 505 56.93 5.81 -14.57
N GLN A 506 56.45 5.40 -15.74
CA GLN A 506 57.14 4.41 -16.56
C GLN A 506 58.40 5.03 -17.16
N VAL A 507 59.52 4.30 -17.06
CA VAL A 507 60.80 4.74 -17.62
C VAL A 507 61.36 3.72 -18.59
N SER A 508 61.71 4.19 -19.78
CA SER A 508 62.43 3.41 -20.79
C SER A 508 63.68 4.17 -21.23
N VAL A 509 64.73 3.42 -21.57
CA VAL A 509 65.97 4.03 -22.10
C VAL A 509 65.87 4.05 -23.62
N GLU A 510 65.64 5.23 -24.18
CA GLU A 510 65.61 5.45 -25.64
C GLU A 510 66.95 6.06 -26.07
N GLY A 511 67.89 5.19 -26.46
CA GLY A 511 69.22 5.58 -26.91
C GLY A 511 70.10 6.15 -25.80
N LYS A 512 70.21 7.48 -25.72
CA LYS A 512 70.96 8.21 -24.67
C LYS A 512 70.04 8.97 -23.71
N GLU A 513 68.73 8.78 -23.80
CA GLU A 513 67.76 9.54 -23.01
C GLU A 513 66.93 8.58 -22.16
N VAL A 514 66.66 8.97 -20.91
CA VAL A 514 65.62 8.32 -20.11
C VAL A 514 64.31 8.97 -20.51
N LYS A 515 63.50 8.23 -21.24
CA LYS A 515 62.12 8.62 -21.50
C LYS A 515 61.31 8.34 -20.26
N VAL A 516 60.84 9.40 -19.64
CA VAL A 516 59.87 9.36 -18.55
C VAL A 516 58.50 9.55 -19.17
N VAL A 517 57.67 8.49 -19.14
CA VAL A 517 56.25 8.56 -19.45
C VAL A 517 55.51 8.53 -18.12
N ALA A 518 54.95 9.66 -17.72
CA ALA A 518 54.02 9.69 -16.60
C ALA A 518 52.60 9.48 -17.11
N ASP A 519 51.88 8.53 -16.51
CA ASP A 519 50.43 8.37 -16.71
C ASP A 519 49.68 9.65 -16.29
N MET A 520 48.41 9.78 -16.66
CA MET A 520 47.57 10.87 -16.15
C MET A 520 47.47 10.81 -14.61
N ASN A 521 47.60 11.95 -13.93
CA ASN A 521 47.49 12.02 -12.46
C ASN A 521 46.06 12.33 -12.03
N THR A 522 45.25 11.28 -11.94
CA THR A 522 43.87 11.30 -11.42
C THR A 522 43.78 11.17 -9.90
N SER A 523 44.91 11.13 -9.16
CA SER A 523 44.93 10.79 -7.73
C SER A 523 44.53 11.93 -6.77
N GLY A 524 44.32 13.15 -7.29
CA GLY A 524 43.92 14.31 -6.50
C GLY A 524 45.00 14.90 -5.58
N ALA A 525 46.25 14.44 -5.70
CA ALA A 525 47.40 14.96 -4.97
C ALA A 525 48.68 14.95 -5.85
N GLU A 526 49.69 15.72 -5.45
CA GLU A 526 51.02 15.63 -6.07
C GLU A 526 51.64 14.26 -5.78
N ARG A 527 52.14 13.59 -6.82
CA ARG A 527 52.80 12.29 -6.69
C ARG A 527 54.25 12.38 -7.16
N THR A 528 55.13 11.66 -6.46
CA THR A 528 56.58 11.68 -6.73
C THR A 528 57.13 10.28 -6.98
N ALA A 529 58.16 10.21 -7.81
CA ALA A 529 58.92 9.01 -8.11
C ALA A 529 60.41 9.35 -8.16
N ILE A 530 61.26 8.40 -7.77
CA ILE A 530 62.71 8.52 -7.91
C ILE A 530 63.12 7.65 -9.09
N VAL A 531 63.69 8.28 -10.11
CA VAL A 531 64.24 7.57 -11.26
C VAL A 531 65.73 7.36 -11.03
N THR A 532 66.11 6.10 -10.78
CA THR A 532 67.49 5.68 -10.57
C THR A 532 68.05 5.14 -11.88
N VAL A 533 69.14 5.73 -12.34
CA VAL A 533 69.90 5.33 -13.52
C VAL A 533 71.17 4.63 -13.05
N THR A 534 71.34 3.37 -13.45
CA THR A 534 72.50 2.53 -13.08
C THR A 534 73.27 2.16 -14.34
N LEU A 535 74.59 2.31 -14.32
CA LEU A 535 75.42 2.06 -15.48
C LEU A 535 75.62 0.56 -15.72
N GLY A 536 75.46 0.08 -16.95
CA GLY A 536 75.47 -1.35 -17.26
C GLY A 536 74.15 -2.04 -16.97
N LYS A 537 74.21 -3.34 -16.68
CA LYS A 537 73.02 -4.13 -16.32
C LYS A 537 72.70 -4.05 -14.84
N GLU A 538 71.43 -4.26 -14.55
CA GLU A 538 70.88 -4.36 -13.20
C GLU A 538 71.61 -5.42 -12.36
N GLY A 539 72.02 -5.07 -11.14
CA GLY A 539 72.69 -5.98 -10.20
C GLY A 539 74.16 -6.29 -10.52
N GLU A 540 74.64 -6.04 -11.74
CA GLU A 540 76.01 -6.31 -12.17
C GLU A 540 77.00 -5.15 -11.90
N SER A 541 76.51 -3.99 -11.45
CA SER A 541 77.28 -2.73 -11.36
C SER A 541 77.01 -1.94 -10.07
N SER A 542 78.02 -1.22 -9.59
CA SER A 542 78.01 -0.45 -8.34
C SER A 542 77.89 1.07 -8.52
N ILE A 543 77.63 1.56 -9.74
CA ILE A 543 77.60 3.01 -10.04
C ILE A 543 76.20 3.43 -10.50
N SER A 544 75.49 4.15 -9.63
CA SER A 544 74.14 4.68 -9.86
C SER A 544 74.04 6.18 -9.55
N LYS A 545 73.13 6.89 -10.24
CA LYS A 545 72.72 8.28 -10.00
C LYS A 545 71.20 8.36 -10.11
N SER A 546 70.56 9.32 -9.45
CA SER A 546 69.10 9.42 -9.44
C SER A 546 68.61 10.85 -9.58
N PHE A 547 67.44 11.03 -10.19
CA PHE A 547 66.70 12.30 -10.24
C PHE A 547 65.25 12.10 -9.78
N LYS A 548 64.63 13.18 -9.29
CA LYS A 548 63.24 13.18 -8.82
C LYS A 548 62.28 13.52 -9.97
N VAL A 549 61.18 12.79 -10.05
CA VAL A 549 60.04 13.11 -10.92
C VAL A 549 58.90 13.54 -10.01
N VAL A 550 58.36 14.73 -10.27
CA VAL A 550 57.16 15.25 -9.60
C VAL A 550 56.08 15.42 -10.63
N GLN A 551 54.90 14.87 -10.39
CA GLN A 551 53.75 15.10 -11.24
C GLN A 551 52.66 15.84 -10.47
N ALA A 552 52.31 17.02 -10.98
CA ALA A 552 51.16 17.79 -10.51
C ALA A 552 49.86 17.00 -10.72
N TYR A 553 48.78 17.44 -10.07
CA TYR A 553 47.41 16.99 -10.31
C TYR A 553 46.62 18.13 -10.98
N GLU A 554 45.51 17.84 -11.65
CA GLU A 554 44.47 18.86 -11.83
C GLU A 554 43.75 18.93 -10.49
N GLU A 555 43.46 20.12 -9.95
CA GLU A 555 42.50 20.19 -8.84
C GLU A 555 41.18 19.62 -9.37
N ILE A 556 40.83 18.41 -8.92
CA ILE A 556 39.59 17.74 -9.33
C ILE A 556 38.46 18.50 -8.66
N LEU A 557 37.98 19.49 -9.39
CA LEU A 557 36.77 20.22 -9.10
C LEU A 557 35.64 19.19 -9.13
N PHE A 558 35.19 18.73 -7.97
CA PHE A 558 34.02 17.86 -7.84
C PHE A 558 33.24 18.25 -6.58
N GLN A 559 32.55 19.37 -6.67
CA GLN A 559 31.85 19.98 -5.54
C GLN A 559 30.62 20.79 -5.95
N PHE A 560 29.62 20.77 -5.07
CA PHE A 560 28.59 21.81 -5.03
C PHE A 560 29.11 23.04 -4.27
N PRO A 561 28.54 24.25 -4.49
CA PRO A 561 28.96 25.47 -3.79
C PRO A 561 28.78 25.43 -2.26
N GLN A 562 27.92 24.52 -1.76
CA GLN A 562 27.72 24.24 -0.34
C GLN A 562 27.54 22.73 -0.15
N LYS A 563 27.86 22.20 1.04
CA LYS A 563 27.67 20.78 1.38
C LYS A 563 26.23 20.45 1.80
N SER A 564 25.41 21.47 2.06
CA SER A 564 24.03 21.30 2.53
C SER A 564 23.13 22.43 2.04
N TYR A 565 21.87 22.13 1.73
CA TYR A 565 20.87 23.13 1.32
C TYR A 565 19.53 22.92 2.04
N GLN A 566 19.04 23.96 2.72
CA GLN A 566 17.72 24.00 3.36
C GLN A 566 16.64 24.44 2.35
N PHE A 567 15.64 23.61 2.10
CA PHE A 567 14.47 23.87 1.26
C PHE A 567 13.27 24.27 2.12
N LYS A 568 12.38 25.12 1.60
CA LYS A 568 11.18 25.56 2.31
C LYS A 568 10.14 24.44 2.44
N TYR A 569 9.36 24.45 3.53
CA TYR A 569 8.31 23.45 3.74
C TYR A 569 7.18 23.52 2.70
N GLU A 570 6.92 24.67 2.06
CA GLU A 570 5.88 24.76 1.00
C GLU A 570 6.17 23.89 -0.23
N GLY A 571 7.41 23.44 -0.42
CA GLY A 571 7.92 22.86 -1.65
C GLY A 571 8.65 23.91 -2.49
N GLU A 572 9.76 23.51 -3.12
CA GLU A 572 10.68 24.44 -3.75
C GLU A 572 11.56 23.73 -4.80
N THR A 573 11.71 24.36 -5.97
CA THR A 573 12.70 23.96 -6.98
C THR A 573 13.91 24.88 -6.94
N ARG A 574 15.11 24.30 -6.87
CA ARG A 574 16.39 25.03 -7.00
C ARG A 574 17.30 24.35 -8.01
N GLN A 575 17.98 25.15 -8.82
CA GLN A 575 19.10 24.68 -9.63
C GLN A 575 20.42 25.03 -8.94
N ILE A 576 21.31 24.04 -8.85
CA ILE A 576 22.59 24.15 -8.18
C ILE A 576 23.66 23.56 -9.12
N ILE A 577 24.68 24.33 -9.45
CA ILE A 577 25.74 23.88 -10.37
C ILE A 577 26.66 22.92 -9.61
N LEU A 578 26.63 21.64 -9.98
CA LEU A 578 27.71 20.71 -9.64
C LEU A 578 28.91 21.11 -10.49
N SER A 579 29.98 21.55 -9.85
CA SER A 579 31.23 21.88 -10.51
C SER A 579 32.08 20.61 -10.56
N ALA A 580 32.21 20.03 -11.76
CA ALA A 580 32.78 18.70 -11.99
C ALA A 580 33.83 18.70 -13.13
N THR A 581 34.96 18.02 -12.90
CA THR A 581 35.95 17.62 -13.90
C THR A 581 35.72 16.14 -14.27
N GLY A 582 35.25 15.88 -15.49
CA GLY A 582 34.85 14.54 -15.93
C GLY A 582 33.37 14.22 -15.69
N ASP A 583 33.00 12.97 -16.00
CA ASP A 583 31.61 12.49 -15.89
C ASP A 583 31.23 12.15 -14.45
N TRP A 584 29.94 12.26 -14.12
CA TRP A 584 29.43 12.03 -12.77
C TRP A 584 28.02 11.42 -12.76
N GLU A 585 27.67 10.76 -11.66
CA GLU A 585 26.38 10.10 -11.43
C GLU A 585 25.90 10.25 -9.98
N ILE A 586 24.59 10.15 -9.75
CA ILE A 586 24.01 10.02 -8.41
C ILE A 586 24.11 8.54 -8.02
N ALA A 587 25.03 8.23 -7.13
CA ALA A 587 25.23 6.88 -6.57
C ALA A 587 24.36 6.62 -5.33
N THR A 588 23.22 7.31 -5.23
CA THR A 588 22.21 7.12 -4.18
C THR A 588 21.08 6.27 -4.73
N GLU A 589 20.96 5.04 -4.26
CA GLU A 589 19.83 4.17 -4.60
C GLU A 589 18.52 4.78 -4.05
N ASN A 590 17.45 4.68 -4.83
CA ASN A 590 16.06 5.00 -4.43
C ASN A 590 15.88 6.37 -3.75
N LEU A 591 16.13 7.46 -4.50
CA LEU A 591 15.74 8.81 -4.07
C LEU A 591 14.25 8.85 -3.65
N PRO A 592 13.91 9.47 -2.51
CA PRO A 592 12.55 9.45 -1.99
C PRO A 592 11.63 10.32 -2.84
N ARG A 593 10.36 9.90 -3.01
CA ARG A 593 9.37 10.56 -3.90
C ARG A 593 9.23 12.07 -3.68
N TRP A 594 9.47 12.56 -2.46
CA TRP A 594 9.39 13.98 -2.13
C TRP A 594 10.51 14.85 -2.72
N LEU A 595 11.57 14.27 -3.29
CA LEU A 595 12.69 14.99 -3.88
C LEU A 595 13.07 14.42 -5.25
N SER A 596 12.69 15.11 -6.32
CA SER A 596 13.19 14.83 -7.67
C SER A 596 14.53 15.53 -7.89
N VAL A 597 15.49 14.85 -8.51
CA VAL A 597 16.82 15.38 -8.83
C VAL A 597 17.14 15.07 -10.30
N THR A 598 17.34 16.12 -11.12
CA THR A 598 17.49 15.99 -12.58
C THR A 598 18.62 16.89 -13.11
N PRO A 599 19.58 16.37 -13.91
CA PRO A 599 19.73 14.98 -14.32
C PRO A 599 20.36 14.11 -13.22
N SER A 600 20.17 12.80 -13.31
CA SER A 600 20.79 11.80 -12.42
C SER A 600 22.25 11.49 -12.75
N SER A 601 22.72 11.90 -13.93
CA SER A 601 24.12 11.80 -14.37
C SER A 601 24.46 12.95 -15.33
N GLY A 602 25.71 13.37 -15.38
CA GLY A 602 26.14 14.48 -16.23
C GLY A 602 27.61 14.39 -16.68
N LYS A 603 28.00 15.35 -17.52
CA LYS A 603 29.34 15.43 -18.11
C LYS A 603 29.97 16.78 -17.79
N GLY A 604 30.98 16.78 -16.93
CA GLY A 604 31.59 18.01 -16.43
C GLY A 604 30.61 18.88 -15.62
N SER A 605 30.96 20.16 -15.48
CA SER A 605 30.21 21.12 -14.66
C SER A 605 28.84 21.42 -15.26
N GLN A 606 27.77 21.11 -14.52
CA GLN A 606 26.39 21.14 -15.02
C GLN A 606 25.39 21.54 -13.92
N PRO A 607 24.33 22.32 -14.21
CA PRO A 607 23.24 22.57 -13.26
C PRO A 607 22.45 21.29 -12.98
N VAL A 608 22.37 20.94 -11.69
CA VAL A 608 21.48 19.89 -11.17
C VAL A 608 20.24 20.56 -10.59
N THR A 609 19.06 20.12 -11.02
CA THR A 609 17.75 20.64 -10.60
C THR A 609 17.20 19.76 -9.49
N PHE A 610 17.01 20.34 -8.31
CA PHE A 610 16.39 19.69 -7.16
C PHE A 610 14.98 20.27 -6.99
N THR A 611 13.97 19.42 -7.03
CA THR A 611 12.56 19.79 -6.79
C THR A 611 12.07 19.05 -5.57
N ALA A 612 11.94 19.76 -4.45
CA ALA A 612 11.33 19.25 -3.24
C ALA A 612 9.82 19.51 -3.28
N GLU A 613 9.01 18.47 -3.11
CA GLU A 613 7.57 18.58 -2.87
C GLU A 613 7.28 19.29 -1.55
N LYS A 614 6.02 19.64 -1.29
CA LYS A 614 5.61 20.22 0.01
C LYS A 614 5.93 19.26 1.16
N ASN A 615 6.63 19.75 2.19
CA ASN A 615 6.75 19.03 3.45
C ASN A 615 5.50 19.28 4.30
N LEU A 616 4.59 18.31 4.30
CA LEU A 616 3.38 18.35 5.14
C LEU A 616 3.67 18.02 6.62
N PHE A 617 4.78 17.32 6.88
CA PHE A 617 5.18 16.82 8.19
C PHE A 617 5.63 17.96 9.12
N ILE A 618 5.33 17.88 10.41
CA ILE A 618 5.81 18.85 11.42
C ILE A 618 7.24 18.54 11.93
N LYS A 619 7.95 17.63 11.27
CA LYS A 619 9.41 17.43 11.44
C LYS A 619 10.12 17.82 10.15
N GLU A 620 11.35 18.31 10.29
CA GLU A 620 12.22 18.50 9.14
C GLU A 620 12.57 17.14 8.53
N ARG A 621 12.78 17.10 7.23
CA ARG A 621 13.22 15.88 6.53
C ARG A 621 14.59 16.10 5.91
N ARG A 622 15.45 15.10 6.06
CA ARG A 622 16.88 15.14 5.68
C ARG A 622 17.19 13.96 4.76
N LEU A 623 17.97 14.20 3.72
CA LEU A 623 18.50 13.20 2.81
C LEU A 623 19.96 13.53 2.50
N ASP A 624 20.85 12.56 2.65
CA ASP A 624 22.25 12.67 2.23
C ASP A 624 22.40 12.04 0.85
N ILE A 625 22.60 12.87 -0.18
CA ILE A 625 22.71 12.40 -1.58
C ILE A 625 24.19 12.23 -1.92
N LEU A 626 24.57 10.98 -2.20
CA LEU A 626 25.86 10.61 -2.74
C LEU A 626 25.91 10.89 -4.26
N PHE A 627 26.75 11.85 -4.65
CA PHE A 627 27.21 12.04 -6.02
C PHE A 627 28.61 11.42 -6.15
N GLN A 628 28.87 10.72 -7.27
CA GLN A 628 30.16 10.12 -7.56
C GLN A 628 30.72 10.64 -8.90
N ASN A 629 32.00 10.98 -8.93
CA ASN A 629 32.77 11.17 -10.15
C ASN A 629 33.12 9.79 -10.72
N THR A 630 32.65 9.48 -11.94
CA THR A 630 32.70 8.10 -12.45
C THR A 630 34.13 7.62 -12.75
N LEU A 631 35.02 8.56 -13.10
CA LEU A 631 36.43 8.33 -13.44
C LEU A 631 37.32 8.20 -12.21
N THR A 632 37.22 9.14 -11.26
CA THR A 632 38.13 9.22 -10.09
C THR A 632 37.61 8.43 -8.88
N LYS A 633 36.34 8.02 -8.90
CA LYS A 633 35.60 7.43 -7.76
C LYS A 633 35.58 8.33 -6.52
N GLN A 634 35.82 9.63 -6.70
CA GLN A 634 35.62 10.65 -5.69
C GLN A 634 34.12 10.82 -5.42
N ASN A 635 33.75 10.77 -4.13
CA ASN A 635 32.39 10.92 -3.66
C ASN A 635 32.18 12.32 -3.06
N PHE A 636 31.04 12.94 -3.36
CA PHE A 636 30.55 14.15 -2.68
C PHE A 636 29.17 13.83 -2.08
N ILE A 637 29.02 14.04 -0.78
CA ILE A 637 27.72 13.93 -0.09
C ILE A 637 27.09 15.32 0.01
N LEU A 638 25.90 15.47 -0.56
CA LEU A 638 25.10 16.68 -0.51
C LEU A 638 23.90 16.47 0.42
N THR A 639 23.90 17.11 1.58
CA THR A 639 22.78 17.05 2.52
C THR A 639 21.64 17.97 2.05
N ILE A 640 20.53 17.40 1.61
CA ILE A 640 19.28 18.14 1.38
C ILE A 640 18.43 18.06 2.65
N THR A 641 18.15 19.20 3.26
CA THR A 641 17.21 19.34 4.37
C THR A 641 16.01 20.16 3.91
N GLN A 642 14.83 19.86 4.44
CA GLN A 642 13.62 20.64 4.17
C GLN A 642 12.92 20.98 5.48
N ASP A 643 12.57 22.26 5.64
CA ASP A 643 11.91 22.79 6.83
C ASP A 643 10.67 21.98 7.22
N LYS A 644 10.42 21.86 8.52
CA LYS A 644 9.14 21.36 9.01
C LYS A 644 8.00 22.28 8.60
N ASN A 645 6.81 21.70 8.42
CA ASN A 645 5.57 22.47 8.42
C ASN A 645 5.50 23.30 9.71
N PRO A 646 5.47 24.66 9.64
CA PRO A 646 5.60 25.54 10.81
C PRO A 646 4.29 25.67 11.61
N SER A 647 3.24 24.94 11.19
CA SER A 647 1.95 24.90 11.86
C SER A 647 2.10 24.38 13.29
N SER A 648 1.49 25.08 14.25
CA SER A 648 1.43 24.69 15.66
C SER A 648 0.49 23.49 15.85
N ALA A 649 1.01 22.28 15.66
CA ALA A 649 0.38 21.05 16.10
C ALA A 649 0.54 20.86 17.62
N ILE A 650 -0.18 19.89 18.19
CA ILE A 650 0.22 19.30 19.47
C ILE A 650 1.40 18.37 19.19
N ASP A 651 2.58 18.68 19.72
CA ASP A 651 3.79 17.82 19.65
C ASP A 651 3.64 16.56 20.54
N ASP A 652 2.78 16.61 21.56
CA ASP A 652 2.37 15.47 22.37
C ASP A 652 1.33 14.59 21.63
N TYR A 653 1.83 13.54 20.99
CA TYR A 653 1.04 12.53 20.30
C TYR A 653 0.35 11.52 21.22
N LYS A 654 0.28 11.80 22.53
CA LYS A 654 -0.09 10.91 23.65
C LYS A 654 -0.78 9.59 23.29
N TYR A 655 -1.95 9.63 22.63
CA TYR A 655 -2.75 8.43 22.36
C TYR A 655 -2.10 7.40 21.42
N LEU A 656 -1.12 7.75 20.57
CA LEU A 656 -0.56 6.80 19.59
C LEU A 656 0.20 5.67 20.28
N GLY A 657 -0.23 4.43 20.08
CA GLY A 657 0.38 3.27 20.74
C GLY A 657 -0.06 3.06 22.20
N MET A 658 -0.98 3.88 22.72
CA MET A 658 -1.62 3.62 23.99
C MET A 658 -2.70 2.54 23.87
N GLY A 659 -2.93 1.83 24.97
CA GLY A 659 -4.05 0.91 25.09
C GLY A 659 -5.41 1.64 25.07
N TYR A 660 -6.50 0.89 24.86
CA TYR A 660 -7.86 1.40 24.82
C TYR A 660 -8.88 0.38 25.36
N ASP A 661 -9.81 0.83 26.20
CA ASP A 661 -10.95 0.02 26.64
C ASP A 661 -12.12 0.14 25.64
N ALA A 662 -12.26 -0.84 24.73
CA ALA A 662 -13.35 -0.86 23.74
C ALA A 662 -14.75 -1.16 24.33
N THR A 663 -14.89 -1.25 25.66
CA THR A 663 -16.20 -1.20 26.35
C THR A 663 -16.62 0.22 26.73
N GLY A 664 -15.68 1.18 26.60
CA GLY A 664 -15.83 2.59 26.92
C GLY A 664 -16.61 3.43 25.91
N GLU A 665 -16.43 4.75 25.97
CA GLU A 665 -16.98 5.65 24.95
C GLU A 665 -16.16 5.59 23.65
N TYR A 666 -16.79 5.91 22.52
CA TYR A 666 -16.16 5.87 21.21
C TYR A 666 -15.24 7.08 20.97
N ALA A 667 -13.95 6.80 20.71
CA ALA A 667 -12.91 7.76 20.38
C ALA A 667 -12.85 8.96 21.37
N THR A 668 -12.69 8.66 22.66
CA THR A 668 -12.45 9.67 23.72
C THR A 668 -11.16 9.36 24.48
N ASP A 669 -10.55 10.38 25.07
CA ASP A 669 -9.33 10.22 25.86
C ASP A 669 -9.56 9.60 27.24
N GLN A 670 -10.80 9.61 27.74
CA GLN A 670 -11.19 9.04 29.04
C GLN A 670 -11.02 7.51 29.14
N PHE A 671 -11.02 6.80 28.00
CA PHE A 671 -10.90 5.33 27.95
C PHE A 671 -9.57 4.84 27.35
N VAL A 672 -8.64 5.77 27.13
CA VAL A 672 -7.24 5.47 26.82
C VAL A 672 -6.55 4.91 28.08
N LYS A 673 -5.59 4.00 27.88
CA LYS A 673 -4.92 3.19 28.89
C LYS A 673 -3.39 3.36 28.80
N ASP A 674 -2.65 2.59 29.60
CA ASP A 674 -1.19 2.60 29.63
C ASP A 674 -0.55 2.38 28.23
N ALA A 675 0.66 2.89 28.03
CA ALA A 675 1.39 2.80 26.77
C ALA A 675 1.86 1.37 26.45
N VAL A 676 1.45 0.84 25.29
CA VAL A 676 1.84 -0.49 24.80
C VAL A 676 3.03 -0.37 23.86
N LEU A 677 2.97 0.56 22.91
CA LEU A 677 4.08 0.91 22.04
C LEU A 677 4.87 2.09 22.61
N ASP A 678 6.16 2.10 22.29
CA ASP A 678 7.12 3.14 22.61
C ASP A 678 7.15 4.16 21.46
N TRP A 679 6.80 5.41 21.76
CA TRP A 679 6.69 6.46 20.75
C TRP A 679 8.05 6.82 20.13
N ASP A 680 9.13 6.82 20.92
CA ASP A 680 10.46 7.14 20.40
C ASP A 680 10.95 6.03 19.46
N LYS A 681 10.70 4.75 19.78
CA LYS A 681 10.94 3.63 18.85
C LYS A 681 10.14 3.81 17.54
N LEU A 682 8.82 4.00 17.63
CA LEU A 682 7.95 4.20 16.46
C LEU A 682 8.39 5.39 15.59
N ASN A 683 8.82 6.48 16.21
CA ASN A 683 9.31 7.66 15.52
C ASN A 683 10.65 7.42 14.83
N ASN A 684 11.58 6.72 15.48
CA ASN A 684 12.94 6.52 14.97
C ASN A 684 12.98 5.54 13.79
N GLU A 685 12.13 4.51 13.80
CA GLU A 685 11.93 3.60 12.66
C GLU A 685 11.10 4.24 11.51
N GLY A 686 10.59 5.46 11.69
CA GLY A 686 9.77 6.16 10.69
C GLY A 686 8.35 5.57 10.52
N TYR A 687 7.88 4.77 11.48
CA TYR A 687 6.61 4.04 11.41
C TYR A 687 5.38 4.93 11.64
N ILE A 688 5.56 6.13 12.19
CA ILE A 688 4.50 7.14 12.29
C ILE A 688 4.31 7.79 10.91
N ALA A 689 3.11 7.65 10.33
CA ALA A 689 2.78 8.24 9.04
C ALA A 689 2.84 9.79 9.10
N PRO A 690 2.99 10.49 7.95
CA PRO A 690 2.85 11.94 7.89
C PRO A 690 1.64 12.44 8.68
N ILE A 691 1.90 13.30 9.66
CA ILE A 691 0.88 13.96 10.45
C ILE A 691 0.18 14.99 9.56
N ILE A 692 -1.00 14.62 9.04
CA ILE A 692 -1.77 15.46 8.13
C ILE A 692 -2.51 16.50 8.96
N LEU A 693 -2.13 17.76 8.77
CA LEU A 693 -2.89 18.91 9.24
C LEU A 693 -3.92 19.30 8.17
N ALA A 694 -5.19 19.13 8.51
CA ALA A 694 -6.32 19.40 7.63
C ALA A 694 -7.47 19.97 8.47
N SER A 695 -7.94 21.18 8.13
CA SER A 695 -9.15 21.76 8.73
C SER A 695 -10.39 21.37 7.92
N SER A 696 -10.63 20.07 7.77
CA SER A 696 -11.81 19.48 7.13
C SER A 696 -12.96 19.35 8.13
N THR A 697 -14.20 19.41 7.63
CA THR A 697 -15.41 19.10 8.40
C THR A 697 -16.20 18.02 7.66
N TYR A 698 -16.63 16.98 8.37
CA TYR A 698 -17.43 15.89 7.82
C TYR A 698 -18.48 15.37 8.82
N GLU A 699 -19.41 14.57 8.33
CA GLU A 699 -20.48 13.95 9.12
C GLU A 699 -20.22 12.44 9.22
N HIS A 700 -20.16 11.90 10.44
CA HIS A 700 -20.09 10.47 10.71
C HIS A 700 -21.41 10.05 11.38
N LYS A 701 -22.18 9.19 10.72
CA LYS A 701 -23.42 8.61 11.25
C LYS A 701 -23.18 7.16 11.68
N ILE A 702 -23.76 6.78 12.81
CA ILE A 702 -23.80 5.40 13.32
C ILE A 702 -25.25 5.17 13.74
N GLU A 703 -26.00 4.33 13.02
CA GLU A 703 -27.45 4.16 13.20
C GLU A 703 -27.80 2.67 13.25
N GLY A 704 -28.69 2.26 14.15
CA GLY A 704 -29.07 0.87 14.30
C GLY A 704 -30.54 0.67 14.66
N SER A 705 -31.18 -0.27 13.96
CA SER A 705 -32.57 -0.69 14.21
C SER A 705 -32.76 -1.51 15.48
N THR A 706 -31.67 -1.91 16.14
CA THR A 706 -31.64 -2.51 17.48
C THR A 706 -30.38 -2.07 18.21
N LEU A 707 -30.36 -2.18 19.55
CA LEU A 707 -29.19 -1.86 20.36
C LEU A 707 -27.93 -2.64 19.91
N GLN A 708 -28.07 -3.95 19.70
CA GLN A 708 -26.95 -4.79 19.27
C GLN A 708 -26.38 -4.38 17.91
N GLN A 709 -27.23 -3.93 16.97
CA GLN A 709 -26.75 -3.46 15.68
C GLN A 709 -25.96 -2.16 15.83
N TYR A 710 -26.52 -1.19 16.55
CA TYR A 710 -25.89 0.10 16.85
C TYR A 710 -24.51 -0.05 17.54
N GLN A 711 -24.37 -1.01 18.47
CA GLN A 711 -23.07 -1.32 19.10
C GLN A 711 -22.07 -2.06 18.19
N ARG A 712 -22.55 -2.94 17.30
CA ARG A 712 -21.69 -3.53 16.25
C ARG A 712 -21.19 -2.46 15.28
N ASP A 713 -22.02 -1.47 14.95
CA ASP A 713 -21.65 -0.41 14.01
C ASP A 713 -20.64 0.58 14.61
N PHE A 714 -20.70 0.87 15.92
CA PHE A 714 -19.56 1.50 16.63
C PHE A 714 -18.28 0.66 16.56
N SER A 715 -18.39 -0.66 16.71
CA SER A 715 -17.24 -1.58 16.69
C SER A 715 -16.59 -1.65 15.31
N HIS A 716 -17.40 -1.71 14.26
CA HIS A 716 -16.97 -1.61 12.86
C HIS A 716 -16.39 -0.22 12.52
N ALA A 717 -17.01 0.86 13.02
CA ALA A 717 -16.49 2.21 12.89
C ALA A 717 -15.09 2.37 13.53
N ALA A 718 -14.81 1.66 14.63
CA ALA A 718 -13.50 1.60 15.27
C ALA A 718 -12.52 0.58 14.64
N GLY A 719 -12.95 -0.19 13.63
CA GLY A 719 -12.10 -1.19 12.95
C GLY A 719 -11.88 -2.49 13.74
N ILE A 720 -12.68 -2.75 14.78
CA ILE A 720 -12.60 -3.97 15.58
C ILE A 720 -13.13 -5.13 14.75
N SER A 721 -12.32 -6.18 14.58
CA SER A 721 -12.72 -7.44 13.93
C SER A 721 -13.56 -8.31 14.89
N GLY A 722 -14.48 -9.11 14.34
CA GLY A 722 -15.41 -9.94 15.13
C GLY A 722 -16.80 -9.31 15.28
N ASN A 723 -17.64 -9.94 16.12
CA ASN A 723 -19.07 -9.61 16.24
C ASN A 723 -19.44 -8.93 17.57
N TYR A 724 -18.49 -8.24 18.20
CA TYR A 724 -18.67 -7.65 19.52
C TYR A 724 -19.69 -6.50 19.52
N ALA A 725 -20.55 -6.49 20.54
CA ALA A 725 -21.33 -5.31 20.91
C ALA A 725 -20.47 -4.38 21.77
N GLY A 726 -19.48 -3.73 21.13
CA GLY A 726 -18.55 -2.82 21.79
C GLY A 726 -19.17 -1.47 22.19
N PHE A 727 -18.34 -0.62 22.76
CA PHE A 727 -18.63 0.78 23.11
C PHE A 727 -19.90 1.00 23.97
N SER A 728 -20.22 0.04 24.85
CA SER A 728 -21.37 0.10 25.76
C SER A 728 -21.46 1.42 26.52
N ALA A 729 -20.33 2.00 26.96
CA ALA A 729 -20.38 3.25 27.73
C ALA A 729 -20.90 4.42 26.89
N SER A 730 -20.63 4.49 25.58
CA SER A 730 -21.22 5.50 24.69
C SER A 730 -22.75 5.41 24.64
N VAL A 731 -23.33 4.21 24.70
CA VAL A 731 -24.78 4.05 24.79
C VAL A 731 -25.30 4.52 26.15
N THR A 732 -24.69 4.04 27.25
CA THR A 732 -25.14 4.40 28.62
C THR A 732 -24.92 5.87 28.98
N GLY A 733 -23.97 6.53 28.32
CA GLY A 733 -23.73 7.97 28.44
C GLY A 733 -24.75 8.80 27.67
N SER A 734 -25.36 8.25 26.62
CA SER A 734 -26.33 8.96 25.77
C SER A 734 -27.80 8.66 26.07
N TYR A 735 -28.12 7.47 26.59
CA TYR A 735 -29.50 7.01 26.78
C TYR A 735 -29.72 6.38 28.16
N SER A 736 -30.92 6.53 28.70
CA SER A 736 -31.31 5.91 29.97
C SER A 736 -31.50 4.39 29.85
N SER A 737 -31.40 3.69 30.98
CA SER A 737 -31.58 2.23 31.01
C SER A 737 -32.99 1.77 30.66
N LYS A 738 -34.02 2.60 30.81
CA LYS A 738 -35.36 2.31 30.26
C LYS A 738 -35.34 2.23 28.73
N THR A 739 -34.47 3.00 28.10
CA THR A 739 -34.56 3.35 26.69
C THR A 739 -33.61 2.54 25.82
N TYR A 740 -32.36 2.30 26.24
CA TYR A 740 -31.54 1.29 25.54
C TYR A 740 -32.06 -0.14 25.77
N SER A 741 -32.78 -0.40 26.86
CA SER A 741 -33.34 -1.73 27.12
C SER A 741 -34.58 -2.07 26.26
N SER A 742 -35.18 -1.09 25.57
CA SER A 742 -36.39 -1.27 24.75
C SER A 742 -36.09 -2.00 23.44
N SER A 743 -36.89 -3.03 23.11
CA SER A 743 -36.85 -3.74 21.83
C SER A 743 -37.28 -2.87 20.64
N GLU A 744 -38.25 -1.98 20.85
CA GLU A 744 -38.89 -1.18 19.80
C GLU A 744 -38.09 0.07 19.41
N ASN A 745 -37.04 0.40 20.16
CA ASN A 745 -36.27 1.63 19.97
C ASN A 745 -35.24 1.52 18.82
N LYS A 746 -35.25 2.51 17.92
CA LYS A 746 -34.15 2.80 16.99
C LYS A 746 -33.11 3.71 17.68
N PHE A 747 -31.85 3.60 17.28
CA PHE A 747 -30.73 4.38 17.83
C PHE A 747 -29.94 5.06 16.71
N SER A 748 -29.46 6.29 16.96
CA SER A 748 -28.57 7.00 16.03
C SER A 748 -27.64 7.96 16.75
N SER A 749 -26.38 7.98 16.32
CA SER A 749 -25.39 9.03 16.58
C SER A 749 -25.08 9.76 15.28
N PHE A 750 -25.38 11.05 15.24
CA PHE A 750 -24.93 11.98 14.21
C PHE A 750 -23.77 12.81 14.76
N ARG A 751 -22.59 12.69 14.16
CA ARG A 751 -21.34 13.25 14.69
C ARG A 751 -20.75 14.19 13.66
N HIS A 752 -20.86 15.50 13.90
CA HIS A 752 -20.32 16.55 13.04
C HIS A 752 -18.89 16.86 13.51
N ILE A 753 -17.91 16.38 12.76
CA ILE A 753 -16.50 16.37 13.17
C ILE A 753 -15.76 17.45 12.38
N THR A 754 -15.18 18.41 13.08
CA THR A 754 -14.17 19.32 12.54
C THR A 754 -12.79 18.77 12.89
N GLN A 755 -12.25 18.02 11.95
CA GLN A 755 -10.87 17.53 11.94
C GLN A 755 -9.90 18.72 11.91
N LYS A 756 -8.74 18.53 12.57
CA LYS A 756 -7.63 19.50 12.55
C LYS A 756 -6.30 18.81 12.26
N GLN A 757 -6.09 17.62 12.84
CA GLN A 757 -4.84 16.87 12.74
C GLN A 757 -5.16 15.37 12.72
N THR A 758 -4.51 14.61 11.86
CA THR A 758 -4.56 13.13 11.85
C THR A 758 -3.19 12.57 12.24
N VAL A 759 -3.22 11.55 13.11
CA VAL A 759 -2.03 10.87 13.63
C VAL A 759 -2.28 9.37 13.48
N LYS A 760 -1.45 8.66 12.71
CA LYS A 760 -1.61 7.22 12.50
C LYS A 760 -0.27 6.54 12.22
N LEU A 761 -0.23 5.22 12.40
CA LEU A 761 0.85 4.37 11.90
C LEU A 761 0.80 4.25 10.37
N GLY A 762 1.94 3.88 9.77
CA GLY A 762 2.05 3.60 8.34
C GLY A 762 1.17 2.41 7.93
N GLU A 763 0.37 2.57 6.88
CA GLU A 763 -0.65 1.58 6.46
C GLU A 763 -0.06 0.25 5.95
N HIS A 764 1.25 0.21 5.68
CA HIS A 764 2.01 -0.96 5.25
C HIS A 764 2.56 -1.81 6.41
N LEU A 765 2.46 -1.35 7.67
CA LEU A 765 3.05 -2.02 8.81
C LEU A 765 2.20 -3.21 9.25
N GLY A 766 2.84 -4.36 9.45
CA GLY A 766 2.24 -5.51 10.10
C GLY A 766 2.34 -5.45 11.62
N ILE A 767 1.89 -6.52 12.27
CA ILE A 767 1.98 -6.63 13.74
C ILE A 767 3.42 -6.91 14.21
N ASP A 768 4.24 -7.56 13.38
CA ASP A 768 5.60 -7.97 13.75
C ASP A 768 6.58 -6.80 13.84
N GLU A 769 6.46 -5.81 12.95
CA GLU A 769 7.15 -4.53 13.05
C GLU A 769 6.78 -3.82 14.37
N LEU A 770 5.49 -3.80 14.71
CA LEU A 770 4.99 -3.11 15.90
C LEU A 770 5.33 -3.85 17.21
N ARG A 771 5.45 -5.18 17.22
CA ARG A 771 5.97 -5.97 18.36
C ARG A 771 7.40 -5.57 18.75
N ASN A 772 8.22 -5.13 17.79
CA ASN A 772 9.58 -4.63 18.07
C ASN A 772 9.56 -3.22 18.70
N CYS A 773 8.55 -2.41 18.39
CA CYS A 773 8.33 -1.08 18.96
C CYS A 773 7.59 -1.09 20.32
N MET A 774 7.34 -2.24 20.95
CA MET A 774 6.72 -2.29 22.27
C MET A 774 7.57 -1.65 23.37
N SER A 775 6.92 -1.11 24.41
CA SER A 775 7.62 -0.65 25.62
C SER A 775 8.14 -1.85 26.43
N GLU A 776 9.29 -1.70 27.10
CA GLU A 776 9.93 -2.79 27.87
C GLU A 776 9.06 -3.33 29.02
N THR A 777 8.11 -2.52 29.50
CA THR A 777 7.12 -2.91 30.50
C THR A 777 5.98 -3.71 29.86
N ALA A 778 5.34 -3.15 28.82
CA ALA A 778 4.22 -3.82 28.16
C ALA A 778 4.65 -5.16 27.53
N LYS A 779 5.86 -5.24 26.97
CA LYS A 779 6.39 -6.48 26.38
C LYS A 779 6.47 -7.63 27.39
N LYS A 780 6.85 -7.38 28.65
CA LYS A 780 6.93 -8.43 29.69
C LYS A 780 5.56 -8.79 30.26
N GLU A 781 4.75 -7.77 30.55
CA GLU A 781 3.43 -7.96 31.15
C GLU A 781 2.46 -8.67 30.21
N ILE A 782 2.43 -8.30 28.92
CA ILE A 782 1.60 -8.95 27.90
C ILE A 782 2.06 -10.40 27.68
N ASN A 783 3.38 -10.66 27.65
CA ASN A 783 3.94 -11.99 27.42
C ASN A 783 4.15 -12.86 28.69
N GLY A 784 3.50 -12.52 29.81
CA GLY A 784 3.29 -13.48 30.91
C GLY A 784 3.55 -12.97 32.33
N GLU A 785 4.14 -11.78 32.52
CA GLU A 785 4.36 -11.23 33.88
C GLU A 785 3.03 -10.83 34.57
N LEU A 786 1.99 -10.49 33.79
CA LEU A 786 0.62 -10.37 34.26
C LEU A 786 -0.25 -11.52 33.76
N ASN A 787 -1.35 -11.84 34.46
CA ASN A 787 -2.36 -12.75 33.92
C ASN A 787 -3.25 -12.05 32.87
N PRO A 788 -3.99 -12.79 32.01
CA PRO A 788 -4.77 -12.20 30.93
C PRO A 788 -5.82 -11.16 31.37
N ASP A 789 -6.54 -11.42 32.46
CA ASP A 789 -7.52 -10.45 33.01
C ASP A 789 -6.83 -9.15 33.47
N GLN A 790 -5.62 -9.25 34.05
CA GLN A 790 -4.83 -8.09 34.48
C GLN A 790 -4.30 -7.26 33.30
N VAL A 791 -3.85 -7.92 32.23
CA VAL A 791 -3.44 -7.23 30.99
C VAL A 791 -4.61 -6.41 30.44
N VAL A 792 -5.80 -7.01 30.33
CA VAL A 792 -7.00 -6.32 29.81
C VAL A 792 -7.46 -5.19 30.73
N LEU A 793 -7.33 -5.31 32.06
CA LEU A 793 -7.66 -4.23 32.99
C LEU A 793 -6.70 -3.02 32.87
N LYS A 794 -5.40 -3.28 32.72
CA LYS A 794 -4.34 -2.27 32.66
C LYS A 794 -4.24 -1.59 31.29
N TYR A 795 -4.14 -2.39 30.23
CA TYR A 795 -3.94 -1.92 28.85
C TYR A 795 -5.24 -1.82 28.03
N GLY A 796 -6.38 -2.28 28.55
CA GLY A 796 -7.62 -2.34 27.78
C GLY A 796 -7.63 -3.54 26.82
N THR A 797 -8.55 -3.53 25.85
CA THR A 797 -8.74 -4.63 24.90
C THR A 797 -8.02 -4.41 23.57
N HIS A 798 -7.63 -3.17 23.27
CA HIS A 798 -7.05 -2.77 21.99
C HIS A 798 -5.91 -1.75 22.18
N VAL A 799 -5.18 -1.45 21.11
CA VAL A 799 -4.14 -0.41 21.01
C VAL A 799 -4.53 0.59 19.93
N VAL A 800 -4.38 1.89 20.20
CA VAL A 800 -4.70 2.96 19.25
C VAL A 800 -3.59 3.09 18.21
N ALA A 801 -3.85 2.62 16.99
CA ALA A 801 -2.95 2.69 15.85
C ALA A 801 -3.16 3.95 14.99
N GLY A 802 -4.32 4.61 15.09
CA GLY A 802 -4.52 5.91 14.44
C GLY A 802 -5.83 6.61 14.79
N PHE A 803 -5.74 7.94 14.90
CA PHE A 803 -6.79 8.82 15.41
C PHE A 803 -6.80 10.21 14.74
N ILE A 804 -7.91 10.92 15.00
CA ILE A 804 -8.18 12.27 14.55
C ILE A 804 -8.32 13.18 15.77
N LEU A 805 -7.55 14.27 15.76
CA LEU A 805 -7.67 15.38 16.69
C LEU A 805 -8.47 16.52 16.06
N GLY A 806 -9.28 17.18 16.89
CA GLY A 806 -10.05 18.35 16.51
C GLY A 806 -11.15 18.62 17.52
N GLY A 807 -12.35 18.95 17.03
CA GLY A 807 -13.56 19.02 17.84
C GLY A 807 -14.73 18.37 17.13
N SER A 808 -15.68 17.82 17.89
CA SER A 808 -16.90 17.23 17.35
C SER A 808 -18.15 17.65 18.11
N LEU A 809 -19.26 17.75 17.39
CA LEU A 809 -20.61 17.87 17.94
C LEU A 809 -21.32 16.54 17.70
N ASP A 810 -21.44 15.74 18.75
CA ASP A 810 -22.04 14.41 18.74
C ASP A 810 -23.47 14.54 19.26
N TYR A 811 -24.45 14.40 18.38
CA TYR A 811 -25.87 14.36 18.70
C TYR A 811 -26.38 12.92 18.62
N THR A 812 -26.92 12.42 19.73
CA THR A 812 -27.48 11.07 19.82
C THR A 812 -28.98 11.15 20.05
N MET A 813 -29.74 10.35 19.30
CA MET A 813 -31.20 10.34 19.33
C MET A 813 -31.71 8.90 19.34
N THR A 814 -32.84 8.66 19.98
CA THR A 814 -33.56 7.39 19.98
C THR A 814 -35.06 7.63 20.05
N ALA A 815 -35.83 6.75 19.41
CA ALA A 815 -37.28 6.77 19.41
C ALA A 815 -37.79 5.32 19.35
N ASP A 816 -38.85 5.02 20.08
CA ASP A 816 -39.72 3.88 19.80
C ASP A 816 -40.24 3.99 18.36
N ALA A 817 -39.90 2.99 17.55
CA ALA A 817 -40.18 2.92 16.13
C ALA A 817 -41.48 2.15 15.80
N SER A 818 -42.10 1.49 16.79
CA SER A 818 -43.42 0.85 16.62
C SER A 818 -44.55 1.87 16.48
N THR A 819 -44.33 3.10 16.99
CA THR A 819 -45.30 4.20 17.01
C THR A 819 -44.99 5.35 16.05
N MET A 820 -43.91 5.26 15.26
CA MET A 820 -43.57 6.23 14.21
C MET A 820 -44.46 6.07 12.97
N SER A 821 -44.92 7.19 12.39
CA SER A 821 -45.46 7.20 11.03
C SER A 821 -44.42 6.75 9.98
N ASN A 822 -44.84 5.92 9.03
CA ASN A 822 -44.05 5.50 7.86
C ASN A 822 -43.64 6.68 6.94
N GLU A 823 -44.17 7.89 7.16
CA GLU A 823 -43.78 9.10 6.39
C GLU A 823 -42.53 9.81 6.96
N VAL A 824 -41.97 9.36 8.09
CA VAL A 824 -40.77 9.96 8.69
C VAL A 824 -39.51 9.14 8.36
N ASP A 825 -38.64 9.74 7.55
CA ASP A 825 -37.27 9.26 7.37
C ASP A 825 -36.44 9.52 8.64
N TRP A 826 -35.89 8.44 9.19
CA TRP A 826 -35.08 8.45 10.41
C TRP A 826 -33.85 9.35 10.31
N SER A 827 -33.08 9.19 9.24
CA SER A 827 -31.79 9.86 9.06
C SER A 827 -31.94 11.34 8.68
N ILE A 828 -33.11 11.75 8.16
CA ILE A 828 -33.55 13.16 8.07
C ILE A 828 -33.86 13.70 9.47
N ALA A 829 -34.72 13.01 10.22
CA ALA A 829 -35.19 13.47 11.53
C ALA A 829 -34.04 13.64 12.53
N VAL A 830 -33.08 12.71 12.56
CA VAL A 830 -31.83 12.84 13.34
C VAL A 830 -31.07 14.12 12.97
N LYS A 831 -30.89 14.40 11.66
CA LYS A 831 -30.13 15.58 11.23
C LYS A 831 -30.86 16.89 11.54
N ALA A 832 -32.19 16.91 11.44
CA ALA A 832 -32.99 18.06 11.84
C ALA A 832 -32.95 18.32 13.35
N GLY A 833 -32.99 17.26 14.17
CA GLY A 833 -32.76 17.34 15.62
C GLY A 833 -31.38 17.89 15.97
N TYR A 834 -30.33 17.45 15.27
CA TYR A 834 -28.98 18.02 15.40
C TYR A 834 -28.91 19.52 15.06
N GLU A 835 -29.49 19.95 13.93
CA GLU A 835 -29.48 21.35 13.51
C GLU A 835 -30.34 22.24 14.45
N SER A 836 -31.42 21.70 15.02
CA SER A 836 -32.19 22.35 16.08
C SER A 836 -31.37 22.47 17.38
N ALA A 837 -30.87 21.35 17.92
CA ALA A 837 -30.15 21.31 19.20
C ALA A 837 -28.83 22.10 19.18
N SER A 838 -28.13 22.15 18.05
CA SER A 838 -26.84 22.85 17.95
C SER A 838 -26.96 24.31 17.51
N ALA A 839 -27.94 24.65 16.66
CA ALA A 839 -28.02 25.95 15.99
C ALA A 839 -29.39 26.67 16.08
N GLY A 840 -30.43 26.03 16.62
CA GLY A 840 -31.77 26.61 16.79
C GLY A 840 -32.61 26.63 15.50
N VAL A 841 -32.30 25.75 14.54
CA VAL A 841 -32.94 25.73 13.21
C VAL A 841 -34.29 25.00 13.25
N ASN A 842 -35.35 25.74 13.58
CA ASN A 842 -36.68 25.20 13.88
C ASN A 842 -37.76 25.51 12.81
N ALA A 843 -37.37 25.91 11.60
CA ALA A 843 -38.27 26.45 10.56
C ALA A 843 -38.24 25.70 9.22
N SER A 844 -37.78 24.45 9.21
CA SER A 844 -37.64 23.63 7.99
C SER A 844 -38.67 22.49 7.90
N TYR A 845 -38.87 21.93 6.71
CA TYR A 845 -39.69 20.73 6.52
C TYR A 845 -39.12 19.54 7.30
N GLU A 846 -37.80 19.40 7.24
CA GLU A 846 -37.04 18.37 7.94
C GLU A 846 -37.24 18.44 9.46
N TYR A 847 -37.31 19.66 10.03
CA TYR A 847 -37.62 19.87 11.45
C TYR A 847 -39.06 19.48 11.82
N LYS A 848 -40.03 19.67 10.92
CA LYS A 848 -41.42 19.23 11.18
C LYS A 848 -41.54 17.70 11.24
N GLN A 849 -40.82 16.96 10.39
CA GLN A 849 -40.78 15.49 10.47
C GLN A 849 -40.18 15.01 11.80
N TYR A 850 -39.09 15.64 12.25
CA TYR A 850 -38.51 15.41 13.58
C TYR A 850 -39.49 15.73 14.72
N GLU A 851 -40.15 16.89 14.68
CA GLU A 851 -41.13 17.33 15.68
C GLU A 851 -42.40 16.46 15.71
N SER A 852 -42.76 15.77 14.61
CA SER A 852 -43.88 14.84 14.58
C SER A 852 -43.50 13.53 15.26
N MET A 853 -42.41 12.90 14.83
CA MET A 853 -41.83 11.69 15.44
C MET A 853 -41.57 11.86 16.95
N LYS A 854 -41.09 13.03 17.39
CA LYS A 854 -40.85 13.37 18.79
C LYS A 854 -42.13 13.44 19.65
N LYS A 855 -43.30 13.63 19.03
CA LYS A 855 -44.62 13.63 19.69
C LYS A 855 -45.36 12.29 19.56
N GLU A 856 -45.15 11.59 18.44
CA GLU A 856 -45.72 10.27 18.16
C GLU A 856 -45.07 9.16 19.01
N SER A 857 -43.75 9.22 19.19
CA SER A 857 -42.99 8.14 19.82
C SER A 857 -43.22 8.05 21.34
N THR A 858 -43.55 6.86 21.83
CA THR A 858 -43.80 6.64 23.28
C THR A 858 -42.53 6.71 24.14
N ASN A 859 -41.35 6.63 23.51
CA ASN A 859 -40.07 6.54 24.18
C ASN A 859 -38.95 7.23 23.39
N PHE A 860 -38.92 8.57 23.47
CA PHE A 860 -37.94 9.42 22.81
C PHE A 860 -36.90 9.97 23.80
N GLU A 861 -35.61 9.89 23.44
CA GLU A 861 -34.52 10.58 24.14
C GLU A 861 -33.54 11.19 23.13
N GLU A 862 -32.96 12.35 23.47
CA GLU A 862 -31.92 13.02 22.68
C GLU A 862 -30.86 13.67 23.57
N LYS A 863 -29.65 13.81 23.04
CA LYS A 863 -28.52 14.47 23.72
C LYS A 863 -27.56 15.08 22.71
N LEU A 864 -27.13 16.31 22.94
CA LEU A 864 -26.00 16.94 22.22
C LEU A 864 -24.78 17.00 23.14
N VAL A 865 -23.63 16.54 22.66
CA VAL A 865 -22.33 16.62 23.36
C VAL A 865 -21.31 17.27 22.45
N ALA A 866 -20.70 18.36 22.91
CA ALA A 866 -19.54 18.95 22.26
C ALA A 866 -18.25 18.43 22.90
N ARG A 867 -17.31 17.98 22.08
CA ARG A 867 -15.99 17.48 22.51
C ARG A 867 -14.89 18.32 21.86
N GLY A 868 -13.94 18.79 22.67
CA GLY A 868 -12.97 19.80 22.26
C GLY A 868 -13.59 21.19 22.13
N GLY A 869 -12.80 22.13 21.63
CA GLY A 869 -13.16 23.54 21.58
C GLY A 869 -13.25 24.15 22.98
N ASP A 870 -13.91 25.30 23.07
CA ASP A 870 -14.08 25.99 24.34
C ASP A 870 -15.23 25.40 25.16
N SER A 871 -14.94 24.93 26.38
CA SER A 871 -15.92 24.27 27.25
C SER A 871 -17.05 25.19 27.72
N GLN A 872 -16.85 26.52 27.77
CA GLN A 872 -17.93 27.44 28.10
C GLN A 872 -18.87 27.64 26.91
N LEU A 873 -18.32 27.78 25.69
CA LEU A 873 -19.12 27.87 24.46
C LEU A 873 -19.85 26.55 24.15
N ALA A 874 -19.23 25.41 24.46
CA ALA A 874 -19.87 24.09 24.39
C ALA A 874 -21.13 24.01 25.26
N SER A 875 -21.07 24.56 26.48
CA SER A 875 -22.22 24.59 27.40
C SER A 875 -23.34 25.56 27.02
N SER A 876 -23.13 26.40 26.00
CA SER A 876 -24.10 27.41 25.53
C SER A 876 -24.63 27.17 24.11
N LEU A 877 -24.43 25.97 23.55
CA LEU A 877 -24.97 25.59 22.24
C LEU A 877 -26.51 25.63 22.19
N GLY A 878 -27.05 25.76 20.98
CA GLY A 878 -28.47 26.01 20.73
C GLY A 878 -28.76 27.23 19.82
N THR A 879 -27.72 27.96 19.40
CA THR A 879 -27.84 29.02 18.37
C THR A 879 -26.72 28.94 17.33
N GLN A 880 -27.01 29.39 16.11
CA GLN A 880 -26.00 29.50 15.04
C GLN A 880 -24.80 30.37 15.45
N SER A 881 -24.98 31.39 16.29
CA SER A 881 -23.88 32.20 16.85
C SER A 881 -22.98 31.35 17.75
N THR A 882 -23.54 30.69 18.76
CA THR A 882 -22.79 29.90 19.74
C THR A 882 -22.06 28.72 19.08
N ARG A 883 -22.70 28.06 18.10
CA ARG A 883 -22.05 27.01 17.28
C ARG A 883 -20.89 27.58 16.46
N SER A 884 -21.06 28.74 15.82
CA SER A 884 -19.99 29.39 15.05
C SER A 884 -18.82 29.84 15.94
N GLN A 885 -19.11 30.34 17.15
CA GLN A 885 -18.10 30.74 18.14
C GLN A 885 -17.32 29.52 18.67
N TRP A 886 -18.02 28.42 18.99
CA TRP A 886 -17.37 27.17 19.40
C TRP A 886 -16.50 26.58 18.28
N LEU A 887 -17.01 26.53 17.03
CA LEU A 887 -16.20 26.12 15.86
C LEU A 887 -14.97 27.02 15.67
N GLY A 888 -15.12 28.33 15.86
CA GLY A 888 -14.00 29.28 15.84
C GLY A 888 -12.95 29.03 16.91
N SER A 889 -13.34 28.51 18.08
CA SER A 889 -12.41 28.17 19.17
C SER A 889 -11.46 27.01 18.83
N LEU A 890 -11.80 26.16 17.85
CA LEU A 890 -10.93 25.10 17.32
C LEU A 890 -9.77 25.64 16.46
N SER A 891 -9.59 26.96 16.38
CA SER A 891 -8.35 27.58 15.90
C SER A 891 -7.19 27.43 16.90
N ASP A 892 -7.48 27.18 18.18
CA ASP A 892 -6.50 26.93 19.23
C ASP A 892 -6.17 25.41 19.32
N PRO A 893 -4.91 24.99 19.06
CA PRO A 893 -4.49 23.60 19.18
C PRO A 893 -4.68 22.99 20.57
N GLN A 894 -4.58 23.79 21.63
CA GLN A 894 -4.74 23.31 23.01
C GLN A 894 -6.20 22.91 23.33
N LYS A 895 -7.14 23.19 22.42
CA LYS A 895 -8.55 22.81 22.52
C LYS A 895 -8.92 21.61 21.64
N TRP A 896 -7.95 20.95 21.01
CA TRP A 896 -8.19 19.74 20.23
C TRP A 896 -8.16 18.49 21.11
N VAL A 897 -9.15 17.61 20.95
CA VAL A 897 -9.22 16.30 21.62
C VAL A 897 -9.33 15.18 20.59
N MET A 898 -9.19 13.91 21.02
CA MET A 898 -9.53 12.78 20.15
C MET A 898 -11.02 12.82 19.83
N VAL A 899 -11.36 12.71 18.54
CA VAL A 899 -12.74 12.78 18.05
C VAL A 899 -13.10 11.66 17.08
N ASP A 900 -12.14 10.97 16.48
CA ASP A 900 -12.39 9.74 15.70
C ASP A 900 -11.11 8.91 15.52
N TYR A 901 -11.23 7.73 14.89
CA TYR A 901 -10.12 6.87 14.48
C TYR A 901 -9.73 7.07 13.00
N ALA A 902 -8.50 6.72 12.61
CA ALA A 902 -8.02 6.86 11.22
C ALA A 902 -6.97 5.81 10.82
N GLY A 903 -6.95 5.40 9.55
CA GLY A 903 -5.98 4.42 9.03
C GLY A 903 -6.22 3.02 9.61
N GLN A 904 -5.14 2.34 10.03
CA GLN A 904 -5.27 1.24 10.99
C GLN A 904 -5.75 1.84 12.33
N LYS A 905 -6.98 1.52 12.74
CA LYS A 905 -7.70 2.27 13.80
C LYS A 905 -7.34 1.77 15.21
N LEU A 906 -7.88 0.61 15.57
CA LEU A 906 -7.60 -0.14 16.78
C LEU A 906 -7.02 -1.52 16.40
N LEU A 907 -5.95 -1.95 17.05
CA LEU A 907 -5.36 -3.29 16.94
C LEU A 907 -5.66 -4.07 18.22
N SER A 908 -5.89 -5.39 18.18
CA SER A 908 -6.18 -6.15 19.40
C SER A 908 -4.95 -6.22 20.32
N ILE A 909 -5.14 -6.05 21.65
CA ILE A 909 -4.03 -6.20 22.60
C ILE A 909 -3.44 -7.62 22.57
N ALA A 910 -4.27 -8.62 22.22
CA ALA A 910 -3.84 -10.00 22.09
C ALA A 910 -2.81 -10.21 20.97
N ASP A 911 -2.88 -9.44 19.88
CA ASP A 911 -1.99 -9.64 18.73
C ASP A 911 -0.54 -9.18 19.04
N PHE A 912 -0.33 -8.42 20.12
CA PHE A 912 1.00 -8.05 20.61
C PHE A 912 1.71 -9.14 21.44
N ALA A 913 1.07 -10.27 21.72
CA ALA A 913 1.75 -11.43 22.32
C ALA A 913 2.54 -12.24 21.28
N GLU A 914 3.74 -12.66 21.65
CA GLU A 914 4.72 -13.36 20.81
C GLU A 914 4.34 -14.83 20.59
N GLU A 915 3.90 -15.54 21.63
CA GLU A 915 3.47 -16.94 21.54
C GLU A 915 1.97 -17.08 21.25
N GLU A 916 1.61 -18.05 20.41
CA GLU A 916 0.22 -18.25 19.97
C GLU A 916 -0.73 -18.69 21.09
N GLY A 917 -0.28 -19.57 21.98
CA GLY A 917 -1.04 -19.94 23.18
C GLY A 917 -1.41 -18.70 24.01
N ARG A 918 -0.46 -17.78 24.17
CA ARG A 918 -0.67 -16.51 24.88
C ARG A 918 -1.58 -15.54 24.14
N ARG A 919 -1.53 -15.47 22.80
CA ARG A 919 -2.51 -14.73 21.99
C ARG A 919 -3.93 -15.23 22.27
N ASN A 920 -4.11 -16.55 22.35
CA ASN A 920 -5.42 -17.17 22.57
C ASN A 920 -5.92 -17.02 24.02
N GLU A 921 -5.03 -17.07 25.03
CA GLU A 921 -5.37 -16.67 26.41
C GLU A 921 -5.90 -15.23 26.49
N LEU A 922 -5.23 -14.29 25.83
CA LEU A 922 -5.60 -12.87 25.82
C LEU A 922 -6.91 -12.63 25.08
N ARG A 923 -7.17 -13.33 23.96
CA ARG A 923 -8.47 -13.29 23.27
C ARG A 923 -9.61 -13.72 24.19
N GLY A 924 -9.50 -14.89 24.84
CA GLY A 924 -10.52 -15.35 25.78
C GLY A 924 -10.76 -14.41 26.98
N ALA A 925 -9.73 -13.67 27.42
CA ALA A 925 -9.88 -12.64 28.45
C ALA A 925 -10.54 -11.35 27.93
N ILE A 926 -10.23 -10.94 26.69
CA ILE A 926 -10.92 -9.84 26.00
C ILE A 926 -12.41 -10.18 25.84
N ASP A 927 -12.73 -11.38 25.33
CA ASP A 927 -14.11 -11.81 25.07
C ASP A 927 -14.96 -11.75 26.34
N LYS A 928 -14.47 -12.38 27.42
CA LYS A 928 -15.04 -12.36 28.77
C LYS A 928 -15.15 -10.96 29.37
N TYR A 929 -14.20 -10.06 29.10
CA TYR A 929 -14.26 -8.68 29.58
C TYR A 929 -15.29 -7.85 28.80
N MET A 930 -15.34 -8.01 27.47
CA MET A 930 -16.31 -7.38 26.59
C MET A 930 -17.72 -7.85 26.93
N GLU A 931 -17.97 -9.16 26.99
CA GLU A 931 -19.25 -9.79 27.37
C GLU A 931 -19.76 -9.28 28.72
N LYS A 932 -18.92 -9.31 29.77
CA LYS A 932 -19.26 -8.78 31.10
C LYS A 932 -19.62 -7.29 31.11
N LYS A 933 -19.26 -6.55 30.05
CA LYS A 933 -19.53 -5.13 29.86
C LYS A 933 -20.54 -4.86 28.76
N GLN A 934 -21.11 -5.88 28.11
CA GLN A 934 -22.23 -5.69 27.19
C GLN A 934 -23.46 -5.22 27.95
N ILE A 935 -24.29 -4.45 27.26
CA ILE A 935 -25.62 -4.05 27.69
C ILE A 935 -26.63 -4.72 26.76
N GLY A 936 -27.76 -5.17 27.32
CA GLY A 936 -28.79 -5.89 26.58
C GLY A 936 -30.11 -5.11 26.54
N GLN A 937 -30.96 -5.48 25.59
CA GLN A 937 -32.39 -5.19 25.68
C GLN A 937 -33.00 -6.07 26.78
N SER A 938 -33.94 -5.54 27.56
CA SER A 938 -34.58 -6.29 28.64
C SER A 938 -35.71 -7.16 28.09
N SER A 939 -35.36 -8.24 27.39
CA SER A 939 -36.31 -9.26 26.99
C SER A 939 -36.97 -9.87 28.24
N SER A 940 -38.30 -10.03 28.23
CA SER A 940 -39.03 -10.82 29.23
C SER A 940 -38.83 -12.34 29.04
N TYR A 941 -37.71 -12.72 28.43
CA TYR A 941 -37.38 -14.05 27.98
C TYR A 941 -35.92 -14.32 28.33
N LYS A 942 -35.70 -15.34 29.19
CA LYS A 942 -34.40 -16.01 29.27
C LYS A 942 -34.15 -16.74 27.94
N GLU A 943 -32.93 -16.64 27.42
CA GLU A 943 -32.47 -17.59 26.40
C GLU A 943 -32.27 -18.98 27.03
N PHE A 944 -32.59 -20.03 26.30
CA PHE A 944 -32.43 -21.41 26.75
C PHE A 944 -31.43 -22.15 25.85
N ALA A 945 -30.22 -22.37 26.35
CA ALA A 945 -29.20 -23.16 25.67
C ALA A 945 -29.56 -24.66 25.73
N LEU A 946 -29.87 -25.26 24.57
CA LEU A 946 -30.41 -26.61 24.49
C LEU A 946 -29.29 -27.64 24.20
N HIS A 947 -28.57 -28.05 25.24
CA HIS A 947 -27.51 -29.06 25.14
C HIS A 947 -28.05 -30.49 25.00
N ILE A 948 -27.85 -31.12 23.84
CA ILE A 948 -28.04 -32.56 23.65
C ILE A 948 -26.75 -33.27 24.13
N SER A 949 -26.81 -33.92 25.29
CA SER A 949 -25.64 -34.53 25.94
C SER A 949 -25.35 -35.98 25.53
N SER A 950 -26.35 -36.71 25.02
CA SER A 950 -26.19 -38.06 24.46
C SER A 950 -27.40 -38.48 23.63
N VAL A 951 -27.20 -39.44 22.73
CA VAL A 951 -28.27 -40.24 22.10
C VAL A 951 -28.00 -41.69 22.44
N MET A 952 -29.04 -42.45 22.79
CA MET A 952 -28.95 -43.85 23.23
C MET A 952 -29.94 -44.70 22.43
N PHE A 953 -29.56 -45.94 22.12
CA PHE A 953 -30.41 -46.91 21.45
C PHE A 953 -30.57 -48.13 22.36
N MET A 954 -31.79 -48.67 22.47
CA MET A 954 -32.10 -49.86 23.26
C MET A 954 -32.56 -50.98 22.32
N ASP A 955 -32.01 -52.17 22.50
CA ASP A 955 -32.59 -53.43 21.95
C ASP A 955 -33.79 -53.83 22.84
N THR A 956 -34.66 -54.74 22.38
CA THR A 956 -35.96 -54.99 23.05
C THR A 956 -35.91 -55.82 24.33
N ASP A 957 -34.76 -56.43 24.66
CA ASP A 957 -34.53 -57.08 25.95
C ASP A 957 -33.87 -56.10 26.93
N GLY A 958 -34.58 -55.78 28.02
CA GLY A 958 -34.27 -54.65 28.90
C GLY A 958 -33.13 -54.89 29.89
N ASP A 959 -31.89 -55.00 29.40
CA ASP A 959 -30.66 -55.06 30.22
C ASP A 959 -29.72 -53.90 29.85
N THR A 960 -29.30 -53.10 30.84
CA THR A 960 -28.64 -51.80 30.61
C THR A 960 -27.14 -51.84 30.87
N ASN A 961 -26.33 -51.85 29.81
CA ASN A 961 -24.89 -51.58 29.89
C ASN A 961 -24.59 -50.11 29.58
N GLU A 962 -24.16 -49.33 30.58
CA GLU A 962 -23.84 -47.89 30.43
C GLU A 962 -22.63 -47.58 29.51
N ASN A 963 -21.90 -48.61 29.08
CA ASN A 963 -20.64 -48.48 28.34
C ASN A 963 -20.79 -48.41 26.81
N ASP A 964 -21.92 -48.84 26.22
CA ASP A 964 -22.11 -48.87 24.75
C ASP A 964 -22.52 -47.50 24.19
N LYS A 965 -21.64 -46.51 24.35
CA LYS A 965 -21.76 -45.18 23.73
C LYS A 965 -21.30 -45.22 22.27
N ALA A 966 -22.26 -45.43 21.36
CA ALA A 966 -22.02 -45.28 19.93
C ALA A 966 -21.90 -43.80 19.54
N THR A 967 -20.67 -43.31 19.30
CA THR A 967 -20.43 -41.98 18.72
C THR A 967 -20.95 -41.94 17.29
N ILE A 968 -21.99 -41.14 17.03
CA ILE A 968 -22.48 -40.86 15.68
C ILE A 968 -21.80 -39.59 15.16
N ASN A 969 -20.89 -39.75 14.20
CA ASN A 969 -20.43 -38.63 13.38
C ASN A 969 -21.46 -38.38 12.27
N ALA A 970 -22.43 -37.51 12.53
CA ALA A 970 -23.40 -37.03 11.54
C ALA A 970 -23.74 -35.56 11.83
N GLU A 971 -23.87 -34.75 10.79
CA GLU A 971 -24.14 -33.31 10.90
C GLU A 971 -25.61 -33.06 11.26
N ILE A 972 -25.86 -32.48 12.44
CA ILE A 972 -27.21 -32.21 12.94
C ILE A 972 -27.66 -30.81 12.49
N TYR A 973 -28.33 -30.74 11.34
CA TYR A 973 -28.93 -29.51 10.83
C TYR A 973 -30.25 -29.13 11.53
N THR A 974 -30.18 -28.63 12.76
CA THR A 974 -31.34 -28.04 13.47
C THR A 974 -31.89 -26.84 12.70
N THR A 975 -33.11 -26.96 12.18
CA THR A 975 -33.82 -25.89 11.47
C THR A 975 -34.95 -25.36 12.35
N ILE A 976 -34.65 -24.38 13.21
CA ILE A 976 -35.66 -23.78 14.11
C ILE A 976 -36.51 -22.79 13.31
N ASN A 977 -37.65 -23.24 12.80
CA ASN A 977 -38.65 -22.39 12.15
C ASN A 977 -39.52 -21.63 13.17
N THR A 978 -38.89 -20.69 13.88
CA THR A 978 -39.60 -19.54 14.49
C THR A 978 -39.40 -18.32 13.60
N PHE A 979 -40.37 -17.39 13.56
CA PHE A 979 -40.32 -16.19 12.71
C PHE A 979 -39.36 -15.08 13.22
N ALA A 980 -38.12 -15.45 13.53
CA ALA A 980 -36.98 -14.57 13.80
C ALA A 980 -35.68 -15.27 13.35
N ARG A 981 -34.78 -14.57 12.66
CA ARG A 981 -33.63 -15.16 11.97
C ARG A 981 -32.46 -15.48 12.91
N SER A 982 -31.90 -16.69 12.79
CA SER A 982 -30.60 -17.07 13.37
C SER A 982 -29.47 -17.06 12.32
N ARG A 983 -28.21 -17.19 12.79
CA ARG A 983 -27.01 -17.31 11.95
C ARG A 983 -26.63 -18.78 11.72
N ILE A 984 -25.97 -19.02 10.58
CA ILE A 984 -25.21 -20.24 10.31
C ILE A 984 -23.81 -20.08 10.92
N TRP A 985 -23.25 -21.16 11.46
CA TRP A 985 -21.82 -21.28 11.73
C TRP A 985 -21.19 -22.12 10.63
N GLU A 986 -20.22 -21.55 9.91
CA GLU A 986 -19.29 -22.31 9.06
C GLU A 986 -18.01 -22.55 9.87
N THR A 987 -17.46 -23.77 9.75
CA THR A 987 -16.15 -24.14 10.31
C THR A 987 -15.40 -24.92 9.24
N GLU A 988 -14.37 -24.31 8.64
CA GLU A 988 -13.47 -24.98 7.71
C GLU A 988 -12.25 -25.58 8.43
N GLY A 989 -11.62 -26.58 7.81
CA GLY A 989 -10.23 -26.95 8.13
C GLY A 989 -10.01 -28.30 8.82
N LEU A 990 -10.32 -29.41 8.15
CA LEU A 990 -9.70 -30.71 8.46
C LEU A 990 -9.64 -31.61 7.20
N GLU A 991 -8.50 -31.61 6.52
CA GLU A 991 -8.25 -32.43 5.33
C GLU A 991 -8.00 -33.91 5.67
N ILE A 992 -8.42 -34.81 4.78
CA ILE A 992 -7.97 -36.22 4.74
C ILE A 992 -7.79 -36.62 3.26
N GLU A 993 -6.62 -37.18 2.91
CA GLU A 993 -6.27 -37.57 1.53
C GLU A 993 -7.02 -38.82 1.01
N PRO A 994 -7.17 -38.98 -0.32
CA PRO A 994 -7.88 -40.12 -0.92
C PRO A 994 -6.95 -41.27 -1.35
N GLU A 995 -6.79 -42.31 -0.51
CA GLU A 995 -6.06 -43.53 -0.87
C GLU A 995 -6.92 -44.81 -0.98
N GLY A 996 -6.48 -45.71 -1.87
CA GLY A 996 -6.30 -47.12 -1.48
C GLY A 996 -7.47 -48.10 -1.66
N LYS A 997 -7.40 -48.93 -2.70
CA LYS A 997 -8.14 -50.21 -2.74
C LYS A 997 -7.32 -51.32 -2.05
N GLY A 998 -7.92 -52.09 -1.13
CA GLY A 998 -7.62 -53.53 -1.03
C GLY A 998 -7.50 -54.19 0.36
N THR A 999 -8.24 -55.31 0.49
CA THR A 999 -7.88 -56.53 1.27
C THR A 999 -7.58 -56.45 2.78
N THR A 1000 -8.64 -56.71 3.55
CA THR A 1000 -8.76 -57.73 4.62
C THR A 1000 -7.50 -58.33 5.27
N ILE A 1001 -7.40 -58.20 6.60
CA ILE A 1001 -6.98 -59.26 7.53
C ILE A 1001 -8.04 -59.35 8.66
N ILE A 1002 -8.20 -60.53 9.26
CA ILE A 1002 -9.25 -60.88 10.25
C ILE A 1002 -8.58 -61.30 11.57
N ASN A 1003 -9.20 -60.98 12.72
CA ASN A 1003 -9.45 -61.83 13.92
C ASN A 1003 -9.88 -60.93 15.12
N GLU A 1004 -11.08 -61.13 15.69
CA GLU A 1004 -11.37 -61.92 16.93
C GLU A 1004 -10.87 -61.25 18.24
N GLU A 1005 -11.67 -61.05 19.31
CA GLU A 1005 -13.13 -61.14 19.52
C GLU A 1005 -13.54 -60.20 20.68
N THR A 1006 -14.39 -59.20 20.44
CA THR A 1006 -15.32 -58.62 21.45
C THR A 1006 -16.52 -58.01 20.73
N SER A 1007 -17.73 -58.44 21.08
CA SER A 1007 -18.94 -58.17 20.29
C SER A 1007 -19.66 -56.87 20.67
N THR A 1008 -19.32 -55.75 20.02
CA THR A 1008 -20.26 -54.62 19.86
C THR A 1008 -20.89 -54.68 18.47
N LYS A 1009 -22.22 -54.86 18.40
CA LYS A 1009 -22.97 -54.82 17.14
C LYS A 1009 -22.93 -53.39 16.57
N LYS A 1010 -22.05 -53.09 15.61
CA LYS A 1010 -22.18 -51.87 14.78
C LYS A 1010 -23.44 -51.98 13.91
N LEU A 1011 -24.55 -51.41 14.38
CA LEU A 1011 -25.80 -51.31 13.64
C LEU A 1011 -25.68 -50.22 12.56
N SER A 1012 -25.08 -50.54 11.41
CA SER A 1012 -24.85 -49.58 10.32
C SER A 1012 -26.13 -49.22 9.56
N ILE A 1013 -26.93 -48.30 10.12
CA ILE A 1013 -28.14 -47.74 9.49
C ILE A 1013 -27.76 -46.96 8.21
N HIS A 1014 -27.83 -47.63 7.05
CA HIS A 1014 -27.56 -46.98 5.76
C HIS A 1014 -28.72 -46.07 5.33
N GLY A 1015 -28.40 -44.83 4.97
CA GLY A 1015 -29.23 -43.98 4.11
C GLY A 1015 -30.23 -43.04 4.79
N VAL A 1016 -30.14 -42.76 6.09
CA VAL A 1016 -30.82 -41.59 6.68
C VAL A 1016 -29.97 -40.36 6.35
N ASN A 1017 -30.51 -39.45 5.53
CA ASN A 1017 -29.73 -38.33 5.01
C ASN A 1017 -29.92 -37.05 5.82
N ARG A 1018 -31.06 -36.89 6.51
CA ARG A 1018 -31.32 -35.73 7.39
C ARG A 1018 -32.32 -36.07 8.49
N VAL A 1019 -32.05 -35.55 9.69
CA VAL A 1019 -32.97 -35.50 10.82
C VAL A 1019 -33.32 -34.03 11.06
N THR A 1020 -34.60 -33.72 11.26
CA THR A 1020 -35.07 -32.35 11.57
C THR A 1020 -36.01 -32.39 12.77
N LEU A 1021 -35.81 -31.50 13.73
CA LEU A 1021 -36.55 -31.42 14.99
C LEU A 1021 -37.16 -30.02 15.09
N GLN A 1022 -38.49 -29.96 15.19
CA GLN A 1022 -39.28 -28.71 15.23
C GLN A 1022 -40.09 -28.67 16.52
N ILE A 1023 -40.02 -27.55 17.24
CA ILE A 1023 -40.74 -27.36 18.52
C ILE A 1023 -41.76 -26.26 18.31
N GLU A 1024 -43.04 -26.60 18.38
CA GLU A 1024 -44.13 -25.63 18.24
C GLU A 1024 -44.72 -25.30 19.61
N GLY A 1025 -44.61 -24.02 19.98
CA GLY A 1025 -45.37 -23.44 21.08
C GLY A 1025 -46.62 -22.75 20.52
N LYS A 1026 -47.80 -23.15 20.98
CA LYS A 1026 -49.03 -22.38 20.84
C LYS A 1026 -49.40 -21.81 22.20
N GLU A 1027 -49.66 -20.50 22.25
CA GLU A 1027 -50.43 -19.95 23.35
C GLU A 1027 -51.85 -20.53 23.32
N ARG A 1028 -52.43 -20.78 24.49
CA ARG A 1028 -53.80 -21.27 24.60
C ARG A 1028 -54.75 -20.08 24.70
N ASP A 1029 -55.35 -19.70 23.58
CA ASP A 1029 -56.47 -18.77 23.55
C ASP A 1029 -57.60 -19.24 24.47
N THR A 1030 -58.02 -18.37 25.39
CA THR A 1030 -59.08 -18.55 26.42
C THR A 1030 -58.76 -19.62 27.49
N VAL A 1031 -58.74 -19.32 28.80
CA VAL A 1031 -59.84 -18.82 29.66
C VAL A 1031 -59.25 -18.28 31.00
N THR A 1032 -60.02 -17.43 31.70
CA THR A 1032 -59.70 -16.80 33.00
C THR A 1032 -59.16 -17.74 34.10
N GLY A 1033 -57.98 -17.43 34.64
CA GLY A 1033 -57.44 -18.01 35.88
C GLY A 1033 -56.09 -17.39 36.27
N ASN A 1034 -55.81 -17.22 37.57
CA ASN A 1034 -54.59 -16.54 38.05
C ASN A 1034 -53.36 -17.46 38.06
N ASN A 1035 -52.85 -17.86 36.88
CA ASN A 1035 -51.49 -18.40 36.74
C ASN A 1035 -50.95 -18.20 35.31
N PRO A 1036 -49.92 -17.38 35.06
CA PRO A 1036 -49.48 -17.02 33.71
C PRO A 1036 -48.56 -18.06 33.03
N ASP A 1037 -47.96 -18.98 33.78
CA ASP A 1037 -46.80 -19.77 33.31
C ASP A 1037 -47.15 -21.11 32.59
N LEU A 1038 -48.39 -21.29 32.12
CA LEU A 1038 -48.87 -22.55 31.55
C LEU A 1038 -48.75 -22.61 30.01
N PHE A 1039 -47.61 -23.08 29.51
CA PHE A 1039 -47.40 -23.44 28.10
C PHE A 1039 -47.48 -24.96 27.89
N THR A 1040 -48.35 -25.43 27.00
CA THR A 1040 -48.22 -26.78 26.40
C THR A 1040 -47.35 -26.67 25.15
N ARG A 1041 -46.33 -27.53 25.00
CA ARG A 1041 -45.43 -27.55 23.84
C ARG A 1041 -45.51 -28.90 23.11
N THR A 1042 -45.61 -28.85 21.78
CA THR A 1042 -45.56 -30.03 20.93
C THR A 1042 -44.18 -30.13 20.31
N ILE A 1043 -43.58 -31.32 20.32
CA ILE A 1043 -42.31 -31.60 19.63
C ILE A 1043 -42.60 -32.51 18.44
N VAL A 1044 -42.21 -32.05 17.26
CA VAL A 1044 -42.40 -32.74 15.98
C VAL A 1044 -41.03 -33.20 15.48
N LEU A 1045 -40.89 -34.52 15.28
CA LEU A 1045 -39.68 -35.13 14.73
C LEU A 1045 -39.92 -35.52 13.28
N THR A 1046 -39.02 -35.12 12.38
CA THR A 1046 -39.06 -35.48 10.96
C THR A 1046 -37.77 -36.14 10.51
N LEU A 1047 -37.91 -37.31 9.87
CA LEU A 1047 -36.82 -38.08 9.26
C LEU A 1047 -36.98 -38.05 7.74
N ASP A 1048 -35.90 -37.72 7.01
CA ASP A 1048 -35.85 -37.75 5.55
C ASP A 1048 -34.84 -38.82 5.08
N ARG A 1049 -35.34 -39.79 4.30
CA ARG A 1049 -34.57 -40.95 3.85
C ARG A 1049 -34.40 -40.98 2.33
N GLY A 1050 -34.07 -39.83 1.74
CA GLY A 1050 -33.68 -39.73 0.33
C GLY A 1050 -34.86 -39.65 -0.64
N GLY A 1051 -35.97 -39.04 -0.20
CA GLY A 1051 -37.17 -38.82 -1.01
C GLY A 1051 -38.46 -39.05 -0.21
N ASP A 1052 -38.48 -40.06 0.66
CA ASP A 1052 -39.58 -40.31 1.59
C ASP A 1052 -39.35 -39.58 2.92
N LYS A 1053 -40.37 -38.82 3.35
CA LYS A 1053 -40.41 -38.08 4.61
C LYS A 1053 -41.38 -38.72 5.60
N TRP A 1054 -40.93 -38.82 6.84
CA TRP A 1054 -41.67 -39.41 7.96
C TRP A 1054 -41.73 -38.41 9.11
N THR A 1055 -42.92 -38.15 9.64
CA THR A 1055 -43.17 -37.13 10.68
C THR A 1055 -44.05 -37.70 11.78
N ASP A 1056 -43.69 -37.43 13.04
CA ASP A 1056 -44.41 -37.89 14.24
C ASP A 1056 -44.46 -36.79 15.31
N GLU A 1057 -45.52 -36.75 16.13
CA GLU A 1057 -45.82 -35.66 17.08
C GLU A 1057 -45.88 -36.17 18.54
N GLY A 1058 -44.98 -35.66 19.38
CA GLY A 1058 -44.99 -35.90 20.83
C GLY A 1058 -45.59 -34.73 21.61
N THR A 1059 -46.46 -35.05 22.59
CA THR A 1059 -47.01 -34.09 23.57
C THR A 1059 -46.83 -34.60 24.99
N GLY A 1060 -46.67 -33.68 25.95
CA GLY A 1060 -46.57 -33.99 27.36
C GLY A 1060 -46.72 -32.74 28.23
N ASP A 1061 -47.35 -32.91 29.40
CA ASP A 1061 -47.52 -31.86 30.41
C ASP A 1061 -46.47 -32.03 31.53
N SER A 1062 -45.89 -30.93 32.03
CA SER A 1062 -44.79 -30.95 33.00
C SER A 1062 -45.20 -30.56 34.43
N TYR A 1063 -44.49 -31.11 35.41
CA TYR A 1063 -44.59 -30.74 36.84
C TYR A 1063 -43.25 -30.99 37.56
N GLY A 1064 -42.44 -29.94 37.73
CA GLY A 1064 -41.22 -29.95 38.56
C GLY A 1064 -39.92 -30.26 37.81
N ASN A 1065 -38.78 -30.05 38.48
CA ASN A 1065 -37.44 -30.11 37.87
C ASN A 1065 -37.05 -31.52 37.41
N GLY A 1066 -37.28 -31.84 36.13
CA GLY A 1066 -36.74 -33.05 35.49
C GLY A 1066 -37.62 -33.58 34.37
N ASP A 1067 -37.70 -32.86 33.25
CA ASP A 1067 -38.48 -33.30 32.09
C ASP A 1067 -37.75 -34.39 31.28
N SER A 1068 -38.50 -35.41 30.85
CA SER A 1068 -38.09 -36.40 29.85
C SER A 1068 -39.28 -36.70 28.93
N ILE A 1069 -39.15 -36.30 27.66
CA ILE A 1069 -40.21 -36.41 26.64
C ILE A 1069 -39.99 -37.66 25.79
N TRP A 1070 -41.07 -38.37 25.47
CA TRP A 1070 -41.04 -39.64 24.72
C TRP A 1070 -41.73 -39.50 23.36
N VAL A 1071 -41.15 -40.09 22.31
CA VAL A 1071 -41.72 -40.18 20.95
C VAL A 1071 -41.46 -41.60 20.40
N ASN A 1072 -42.41 -42.18 19.66
CA ASN A 1072 -42.40 -43.59 19.22
C ASN A 1072 -42.88 -43.73 17.77
N THR A 1073 -41.99 -43.58 16.79
CA THR A 1073 -42.35 -43.71 15.36
C THR A 1073 -42.82 -45.12 15.00
N TYR A 1074 -43.86 -45.24 14.17
CA TYR A 1074 -44.45 -46.51 13.74
C TYR A 1074 -44.55 -46.61 12.20
N ASP A 1075 -44.19 -47.76 11.62
CA ASP A 1075 -44.38 -48.03 10.19
C ASP A 1075 -45.76 -48.69 9.93
N PRO A 1076 -46.66 -48.09 9.13
CA PRO A 1076 -47.99 -48.62 8.87
C PRO A 1076 -48.07 -49.61 7.69
N LYS A 1077 -46.96 -50.06 7.08
CA LYS A 1077 -46.99 -50.81 5.80
C LYS A 1077 -46.62 -52.30 5.83
N GLU A 1078 -46.07 -52.86 6.91
CA GLU A 1078 -45.90 -54.32 7.03
C GLU A 1078 -46.94 -54.93 7.98
N THR A 1079 -47.84 -55.75 7.44
CA THR A 1079 -48.90 -56.46 8.18
C THR A 1079 -48.48 -57.88 8.56
N ASP A 1080 -47.28 -58.04 9.12
CA ASP A 1080 -46.75 -59.34 9.58
C ASP A 1080 -46.11 -59.18 10.96
N LEU A 1081 -46.55 -59.97 11.94
CA LEU A 1081 -46.47 -59.60 13.36
C LEU A 1081 -45.20 -60.10 14.10
N ASP A 1082 -44.35 -60.87 13.42
CA ASP A 1082 -43.24 -61.64 14.00
C ASP A 1082 -41.83 -61.20 13.56
N LYS A 1083 -41.65 -59.94 13.12
CA LYS A 1083 -40.31 -59.35 12.86
C LYS A 1083 -40.19 -57.96 13.49
N ALA A 1084 -39.32 -57.83 14.50
CA ALA A 1084 -39.05 -56.57 15.19
C ALA A 1084 -38.51 -55.51 14.20
N LYS A 1085 -39.10 -54.30 14.12
CA LYS A 1085 -39.15 -53.24 15.14
C LYS A 1085 -37.76 -52.75 15.59
N VAL A 1086 -37.23 -51.76 14.86
CA VAL A 1086 -36.28 -50.78 15.40
C VAL A 1086 -36.58 -49.42 14.79
N LEU A 1087 -36.85 -48.41 15.62
CA LEU A 1087 -36.51 -47.00 15.36
C LEU A 1087 -36.47 -46.25 16.70
N ALA A 1088 -35.39 -45.47 16.87
CA ALA A 1088 -34.85 -44.92 18.12
C ALA A 1088 -35.85 -44.39 19.17
N ARG A 1089 -35.54 -44.67 20.45
CA ARG A 1089 -36.14 -44.02 21.62
C ARG A 1089 -35.24 -42.88 22.09
N PHE A 1090 -35.69 -41.64 21.97
CA PHE A 1090 -34.93 -40.46 22.40
C PHE A 1090 -35.29 -40.08 23.85
N GLU A 1091 -34.29 -39.68 24.64
CA GLU A 1091 -34.48 -39.06 25.95
C GLU A 1091 -33.78 -37.70 25.94
N LEU A 1092 -34.55 -36.61 25.82
CA LEU A 1092 -34.03 -35.26 26.06
C LEU A 1092 -34.02 -34.99 27.57
N LYS A 1093 -32.87 -34.61 28.10
CA LYS A 1093 -32.71 -34.08 29.46
C LYS A 1093 -32.38 -32.59 29.40
N LEU A 1094 -33.33 -31.76 29.79
CA LEU A 1094 -33.17 -30.29 29.83
C LEU A 1094 -32.52 -29.87 31.16
N HIS A 1095 -31.32 -29.28 31.07
CA HIS A 1095 -30.67 -28.63 32.21
C HIS A 1095 -30.85 -27.11 32.12
N TRP A 1096 -31.09 -26.48 33.28
CA TRP A 1096 -31.44 -25.07 33.42
C TRP A 1096 -30.32 -24.33 34.18
N GLN A 1097 -30.02 -23.10 33.76
CA GLN A 1097 -29.19 -22.12 34.49
C GLN A 1097 -29.94 -20.76 34.59
#